data_AF-W6KWE4-F1
#
_entry.id   AF-W6KWE4-F1
#
_cell.length_a   1.000
_cell.length_b   1.000
_cell.length_c   1.000
_cell.angle_alpha   90.00
_cell.angle_beta   90.00
_cell.angle_gamma   90.00
#
_symmetry.space_group_name_H-M   'P 1'
#
loop_
_entity.id
_entity.type
_entity.pdbx_description
1 polymer ?
#
loop_
_entity_poly.entity_id
_entity_poly.type
_entity_poly.pdbx_seq_one_letter_code
_entity_poly.pdbx_strand_id
1 'polypeptide(L)'
;MPPPNSQRTFFIEEDLIEISSEFDSGNIIQVERVGPFQYKLYSAMDCSNSMYQTNGRQWFHFSIRGGIKGTNVVVTVIGIIYSTMYTHTWAPVMAVFPSRPAYSRINSYTKVSPLKDMPPTPGFPKQLYLNPALRHLNFASGENSDSQGLAPCGDGEEVTSDPVMIATTENLGAQTLNCGTSSPSEVSNRALLDEKCEDATSSGPSPSNTTITNVSTTKKSSKRLFKKHVALTLEFEFQIEANIPLKSSYPLGHPKCPAIFIASNHPYSYTTLQRNIHAWQKQVAVVNRSIITPALELSPRQELPNIDVCSRIEEGDSFSSSKTVDYAKTVEKEFPVMNHVESFSTRGGKNAFQSQNIYFHREILCQTLEGRRVDLLTISGMSGAMLEEPRMALLSDEHGIPVSSAQSSTTRPIRFSGKRYVVLSARVHAGECPASHMMHGCIEYLLNSKDPRACALREHFVFFIVPMLNPDGVLRGHSRADAAGVDLNRTYRNRSFRRHPATFSLWALLRSLSEVPEQLALFVDMHAHSNQRGIFFYGNNIDTTSHFETLMYTQLVAFNSPYLEFKQCDFTESNMFATSRSGTCKNSSCRVALYTEAGVLHSYTIEASYVEGNVFTPVVALTNITGREDETLENESAGKLRYTVRSFNITGEAILLGLLDKHSLNPVSRLPHTMFRNFEGLKQWLSRQVKIELAERIFIIAHKEHGRGKPTELDSSPYVAILESMGAEGLPDKITLKGCRVLPSTTVTGVRRLLSIPELVLLLEQTPPSGPPRSLLHDINRSRFLSIKSGAHSRRVETTTPTTD
;
A
#
# COMPACT_ATOMS: atom_id res chain seq x y z
N MET A 1 26.23 22.42 -7.14
CA MET A 1 25.14 21.58 -6.61
C MET A 1 25.77 20.50 -5.74
N PRO A 2 25.36 20.30 -4.47
CA PRO A 2 25.81 19.15 -3.70
C PRO A 2 25.41 17.84 -4.42
N PRO A 3 26.14 16.73 -4.21
CA PRO A 3 25.86 15.47 -4.90
C PRO A 3 24.42 15.00 -4.64
N PRO A 4 23.78 14.32 -5.62
CA PRO A 4 22.36 13.92 -5.58
C PRO A 4 22.05 12.85 -4.53
N ASN A 5 23.05 12.40 -3.77
CA ASN A 5 22.87 11.56 -2.61
C ASN A 5 22.49 12.44 -1.41
N SER A 6 21.43 12.09 -0.69
CA SER A 6 21.00 12.75 0.55
C SER A 6 21.50 12.09 1.82
N GLN A 7 22.10 10.89 1.71
CA GLN A 7 22.64 10.14 2.82
C GLN A 7 23.96 10.75 3.32
N ARG A 8 24.13 10.85 4.64
CA ARG A 8 25.23 11.56 5.28
C ARG A 8 25.64 10.89 6.59
N THR A 9 26.87 11.13 7.00
CA THR A 9 27.40 10.75 8.31
C THR A 9 27.75 12.01 9.10
N PHE A 10 27.33 12.05 10.36
CA PHE A 10 27.55 13.15 11.29
C PHE A 10 28.28 12.61 12.52
N PHE A 11 29.45 13.17 12.81
CA PHE A 11 30.17 12.88 14.04
C PHE A 11 29.95 14.01 15.03
N ILE A 12 29.45 13.67 16.22
CA ILE A 12 29.24 14.59 17.34
C ILE A 12 30.35 14.34 18.35
N GLU A 13 31.37 15.20 18.33
CA GLU A 13 32.58 15.04 19.13
C GLU A 13 32.29 15.07 20.64
N GLU A 14 31.38 15.94 21.06
CA GLU A 14 31.07 16.16 22.48
C GLU A 14 30.43 14.95 23.15
N ASP A 15 29.69 14.15 22.38
CA ASP A 15 28.98 12.97 22.87
C ASP A 15 29.66 11.65 22.45
N LEU A 16 30.75 11.75 21.66
CA LEU A 16 31.44 10.62 21.02
C LEU A 16 30.47 9.71 20.25
N ILE A 17 29.54 10.31 19.52
CA ILE A 17 28.50 9.61 18.76
C ILE A 17 28.65 9.88 17.26
N GLU A 18 28.46 8.84 16.47
CA GLU A 18 28.24 8.95 15.03
C GLU A 18 26.77 8.65 14.71
N ILE A 19 26.10 9.57 14.00
CA ILE A 19 24.78 9.35 13.41
C ILE A 19 24.95 9.29 11.90
N SER A 20 24.56 8.18 11.27
CA SER A 20 24.73 8.00 9.83
C SER A 20 23.46 7.52 9.15
N SER A 21 23.32 7.87 7.87
CA SER A 21 22.34 7.31 6.95
C SER A 21 23.01 6.75 5.68
N GLU A 22 24.34 6.64 5.65
CA GLU A 22 25.13 6.13 4.51
C GLU A 22 25.11 4.60 4.44
N PHE A 23 23.91 4.05 4.24
CA PHE A 23 23.67 2.63 4.01
C PHE A 23 22.34 2.43 3.28
N ASP A 24 22.08 1.19 2.84
CA ASP A 24 20.88 0.84 2.07
C ASP A 24 19.61 1.20 2.85
N SER A 25 18.73 1.99 2.22
CA SER A 25 17.51 2.58 2.79
C SER A 25 17.71 3.65 3.86
N GLY A 26 18.96 4.02 4.19
CA GLY A 26 19.23 5.13 5.10
C GLY A 26 18.66 6.44 4.57
N ASN A 27 18.07 7.25 5.46
CA ASN A 27 17.55 8.56 5.14
C ASN A 27 17.57 9.51 6.35
N ILE A 28 18.64 10.29 6.45
CA ILE A 28 18.80 11.51 7.25
C ILE A 28 19.76 12.43 6.49
N ILE A 29 19.42 13.69 6.33
CA ILE A 29 20.21 14.68 5.57
C ILE A 29 20.85 15.76 6.44
N GLN A 30 20.36 15.95 7.67
CA GLN A 30 20.92 16.93 8.61
C GLN A 30 20.68 16.50 10.06
N VAL A 31 21.65 16.79 10.93
CA VAL A 31 21.62 16.58 12.38
C VAL A 31 22.05 17.86 13.08
N GLU A 32 21.32 18.27 14.12
CA GLU A 32 21.71 19.35 15.03
C GLU A 32 21.74 18.83 16.46
N ARG A 33 22.86 19.04 17.17
CA ARG A 33 22.94 18.78 18.61
C ARG A 33 22.32 19.96 19.35
N VAL A 34 21.31 19.68 20.18
CA VAL A 34 20.62 20.71 20.99
C VAL A 34 20.93 20.63 22.47
N GLY A 35 21.58 19.55 22.90
CA GLY A 35 22.05 19.33 24.26
C GLY A 35 22.82 18.00 24.35
N PRO A 36 23.37 17.65 25.52
CA PRO A 36 24.03 16.36 25.72
C PRO A 36 23.09 15.20 25.38
N PHE A 37 23.46 14.39 24.38
CA PHE A 37 22.66 13.26 23.90
C PHE A 37 21.24 13.64 23.42
N GLN A 38 21.04 14.89 22.98
CA GLN A 38 19.78 15.38 22.44
C GLN A 38 19.97 15.94 21.04
N TYR A 39 19.24 15.38 20.08
CA TYR A 39 19.45 15.66 18.66
C TYR A 39 18.16 16.00 17.93
N LYS A 40 18.22 17.01 17.06
CA LYS A 40 17.22 17.25 16.02
C LYS A 40 17.70 16.64 14.72
N LEU A 41 16.88 15.77 14.15
CA LEU A 41 17.17 15.04 12.92
C LEU A 41 16.22 15.49 11.81
N TYR A 42 16.74 15.66 10.60
CA TYR A 42 15.96 16.01 9.43
C TYR A 42 16.08 14.89 8.39
N SER A 43 14.97 14.26 8.05
CA SER A 43 14.93 13.33 6.92
C SER A 43 15.00 14.08 5.59
N ALA A 44 15.49 13.42 4.56
CA ALA A 44 15.54 13.98 3.23
C ALA A 44 14.18 13.85 2.52
N MET A 45 13.87 14.83 1.66
CA MET A 45 12.84 14.65 0.64
C MET A 45 13.34 13.68 -0.44
N ASP A 46 12.44 12.94 -1.08
CA ASP A 46 12.77 12.09 -2.23
C ASP A 46 13.44 12.94 -3.32
N CYS A 47 14.55 12.44 -3.87
CA CYS A 47 15.38 13.13 -4.84
C CYS A 47 15.88 14.52 -4.38
N SER A 48 15.98 14.76 -3.07
CA SER A 48 16.56 16.01 -2.55
C SER A 48 17.95 16.28 -3.11
N ASN A 49 18.31 17.57 -3.17
CA ASN A 49 19.53 18.07 -3.82
C ASN A 49 19.59 17.85 -5.34
N SER A 50 18.45 17.59 -5.97
CA SER A 50 18.34 17.46 -7.42
C SER A 50 17.08 18.15 -7.96
N MET A 51 17.10 18.47 -9.26
CA MET A 51 15.94 19.01 -9.96
C MET A 51 14.71 18.08 -9.95
N TYR A 52 14.88 16.82 -9.55
CA TYR A 52 13.82 15.82 -9.44
C TYR A 52 13.16 15.81 -8.07
N GLN A 53 13.60 16.65 -7.12
CA GLN A 53 13.07 16.70 -5.76
C GLN A 53 11.53 16.69 -5.75
N THR A 54 10.97 15.86 -4.87
CA THR A 54 9.53 15.81 -4.61
C THR A 54 9.22 16.25 -3.19
N ASN A 55 7.94 16.28 -2.83
CA ASN A 55 7.54 16.52 -1.43
C ASN A 55 7.53 15.24 -0.58
N GLY A 56 7.85 14.07 -1.15
CA GLY A 56 7.88 12.79 -0.44
C GLY A 56 8.89 12.84 0.72
N ARG A 57 8.41 12.82 1.96
CA ARG A 57 9.24 12.91 3.17
C ARG A 57 8.53 12.23 4.34
N GLN A 58 8.46 10.92 4.30
CA GLN A 58 7.83 10.10 5.33
C GLN A 58 8.80 9.09 5.95
N TRP A 59 9.65 8.49 5.12
CA TRP A 59 10.64 7.52 5.55
C TRP A 59 11.82 8.19 6.25
N PHE A 60 12.30 7.56 7.32
CA PHE A 60 13.61 7.82 7.91
C PHE A 60 14.21 6.50 8.40
N HIS A 61 15.52 6.39 8.27
CA HIS A 61 16.30 5.25 8.75
C HIS A 61 17.74 5.72 8.96
N PHE A 62 18.28 5.51 10.15
CA PHE A 62 19.63 5.93 10.50
C PHE A 62 20.27 4.95 11.48
N SER A 63 21.60 5.01 11.55
CA SER A 63 22.41 4.25 12.49
C SER A 63 23.04 5.17 13.52
N ILE A 64 23.31 4.61 14.69
CA ILE A 64 24.09 5.23 15.76
C ILE A 64 25.25 4.30 16.14
N ARG A 65 26.44 4.87 16.21
CA ARG A 65 27.65 4.24 16.74
C ARG A 65 28.30 5.12 17.80
N GLY A 66 29.12 4.53 18.67
CA GLY A 66 29.72 5.24 19.79
C GLY A 66 28.74 5.43 20.95
N GLY A 67 28.98 6.50 21.72
CA GLY A 67 28.28 6.77 22.97
C GLY A 67 28.67 5.81 24.09
N ILE A 68 28.03 5.98 25.25
CA ILE A 68 28.28 5.19 26.47
C ILE A 68 27.08 4.29 26.70
N LYS A 69 27.31 2.99 26.97
CA LYS A 69 26.25 2.06 27.34
C LYS A 69 25.48 2.58 28.56
N GLY A 70 24.16 2.54 28.49
CA GLY A 70 23.26 3.01 29.54
C GLY A 70 22.82 4.47 29.38
N THR A 71 23.44 5.22 28.47
CA THR A 71 23.04 6.60 28.18
C THR A 71 21.70 6.63 27.44
N ASN A 72 20.82 7.53 27.87
CA ASN A 72 19.58 7.84 27.17
C ASN A 72 19.83 8.91 26.10
N VAL A 73 19.32 8.66 24.91
CA VAL A 73 19.40 9.55 23.76
C VAL A 73 18.00 10.01 23.38
N VAL A 74 17.81 11.32 23.26
CA VAL A 74 16.57 11.92 22.80
C VAL A 74 16.72 12.36 21.36
N VAL A 75 15.83 11.88 20.51
CA VAL A 75 15.81 12.24 19.08
C VAL A 75 14.49 12.90 18.74
N THR A 76 14.59 14.06 18.11
CA THR A 76 13.47 14.82 17.55
C THR A 76 13.59 14.81 16.02
N VAL A 77 12.84 13.95 15.32
CA VAL A 77 12.77 13.93 13.85
C VAL A 77 11.78 14.98 13.37
N ILE A 78 12.28 15.95 12.58
CA ILE A 78 11.55 17.14 12.18
C ILE A 78 11.09 17.02 10.73
N GLY A 79 9.84 17.44 10.49
CA GLY A 79 9.33 17.69 9.14
C GLY A 79 8.97 16.43 8.36
N ILE A 80 8.33 15.47 9.00
CA ILE A 80 7.75 14.31 8.33
C ILE A 80 6.37 14.71 7.80
N ILE A 81 5.95 14.21 6.63
CA ILE A 81 4.57 14.40 6.14
C ILE A 81 3.59 13.93 7.21
N TYR A 82 2.56 14.75 7.46
CA TYR A 82 1.53 14.42 8.41
C TYR A 82 0.85 13.09 8.06
N SER A 83 0.90 12.15 8.99
CA SER A 83 0.20 10.86 8.90
C SER A 83 -0.35 10.45 10.27
N THR A 84 -1.43 9.67 10.27
CA THR A 84 -2.00 9.13 11.52
C THR A 84 -1.18 7.96 12.07
N MET A 85 -0.16 7.51 11.34
CA MET A 85 0.72 6.41 11.74
C MET A 85 1.24 6.55 13.18
N TYR A 86 1.65 7.76 13.57
CA TYR A 86 2.23 8.00 14.90
C TYR A 86 1.24 8.58 15.91
N THR A 87 0.00 8.93 15.51
CA THR A 87 -0.99 9.51 16.42
C THR A 87 -1.57 8.50 17.42
N HIS A 88 -1.16 7.22 17.33
CA HIS A 88 -1.69 6.10 18.12
C HIS A 88 -0.69 5.56 19.14
N THR A 89 0.11 6.42 19.80
CA THR A 89 1.15 6.03 20.79
C THR A 89 2.23 5.10 20.20
N TRP A 90 2.49 5.24 18.90
CA TRP A 90 3.38 4.36 18.17
C TRP A 90 4.76 4.98 18.05
N ALA A 91 5.77 4.16 18.24
CA ALA A 91 7.16 4.58 18.23
C ALA A 91 7.87 4.06 16.97
N PRO A 92 9.01 4.64 16.58
CA PRO A 92 9.92 4.04 15.61
C PRO A 92 10.37 2.64 16.06
N VAL A 93 10.99 1.89 15.15
CA VAL A 93 11.61 0.60 15.47
C VAL A 93 13.12 0.74 15.63
N MET A 94 13.70 -0.16 16.43
CA MET A 94 15.12 -0.23 16.71
C MET A 94 15.63 -1.67 16.64
N ALA A 95 16.83 -1.83 16.09
CA ALA A 95 17.64 -3.05 16.20
C ALA A 95 19.06 -2.69 16.67
N VAL A 96 19.73 -3.64 17.33
CA VAL A 96 21.12 -3.47 17.81
C VAL A 96 21.96 -4.57 17.19
N PHE A 97 22.84 -4.23 16.27
CA PHE A 97 23.68 -5.22 15.60
C PHE A 97 25.04 -5.36 16.30
N PRO A 98 25.59 -6.60 16.39
CA PRO A 98 24.99 -7.88 15.99
C PRO A 98 24.14 -8.56 17.08
N SER A 99 24.05 -7.98 18.29
CA SER A 99 23.48 -8.66 19.47
C SER A 99 21.97 -8.95 19.41
N ARG A 100 21.19 -8.02 18.85
CA ARG A 100 19.73 -8.07 18.71
C ARG A 100 19.33 -7.50 17.33
N PRO A 101 19.54 -8.27 16.24
CA PRO A 101 19.34 -7.79 14.87
C PRO A 101 17.86 -7.67 14.45
N ALA A 102 16.94 -8.20 15.27
CA ALA A 102 15.51 -8.07 15.04
C ALA A 102 15.01 -6.68 15.47
N TYR A 103 14.37 -5.97 14.55
CA TYR A 103 13.75 -4.67 14.82
C TYR A 103 12.53 -4.84 15.74
N SER A 104 12.50 -4.08 16.83
CA SER A 104 11.38 -3.99 17.76
C SER A 104 10.99 -2.54 17.96
N ARG A 105 9.72 -2.26 18.29
CA ARG A 105 9.29 -0.89 18.61
C ARG A 105 10.05 -0.38 19.83
N ILE A 106 10.46 0.89 19.79
CA ILE A 106 11.07 1.55 20.94
C ILE A 106 10.03 1.60 22.07
N ASN A 107 10.43 1.17 23.26
CA ASN A 107 9.56 1.06 24.44
C ASN A 107 9.51 2.40 25.21
N SER A 108 9.25 3.50 24.52
CA SER A 108 9.10 4.83 25.09
C SER A 108 7.94 5.57 24.43
N TYR A 109 7.37 6.54 25.15
CA TYR A 109 6.33 7.40 24.58
C TYR A 109 6.93 8.27 23.47
N THR A 110 6.36 8.20 22.27
CA THR A 110 6.71 9.10 21.17
C THR A 110 5.77 10.29 21.17
N LYS A 111 6.31 11.48 21.41
CA LYS A 111 5.57 12.73 21.34
C LYS A 111 5.44 13.16 19.89
N VAL A 112 4.20 13.36 19.45
CA VAL A 112 3.87 13.79 18.08
C VAL A 112 3.37 15.23 18.11
N SER A 113 4.09 16.11 17.42
CA SER A 113 3.74 17.53 17.32
C SER A 113 3.35 17.86 15.87
N PRO A 114 2.06 18.12 15.57
CA PRO A 114 1.64 18.45 14.21
C PRO A 114 2.11 19.86 13.82
N LEU A 115 2.47 20.02 12.55
CA LEU A 115 2.99 21.26 11.98
C LEU A 115 2.07 21.74 10.85
N LYS A 116 1.84 23.06 10.79
CA LYS A 116 1.04 23.70 9.75
C LYS A 116 1.75 23.67 8.39
N ASP A 117 3.06 23.87 8.41
CA ASP A 117 3.91 23.96 7.23
C ASP A 117 5.06 22.94 7.33
N MET A 118 5.59 22.53 6.18
CA MET A 118 6.78 21.69 6.13
C MET A 118 8.00 22.55 6.47
N PRO A 119 8.74 22.27 7.56
CA PRO A 119 9.87 23.10 7.96
C PRO A 119 11.01 23.00 6.93
N PRO A 120 11.76 24.09 6.70
CA PRO A 120 12.96 24.04 5.88
C PRO A 120 13.98 23.09 6.52
N THR A 121 14.79 22.46 5.67
CA THR A 121 15.92 21.66 6.15
C THR A 121 17.14 22.58 6.24
N PRO A 122 17.78 22.72 7.41
CA PRO A 122 18.96 23.57 7.56
C PRO A 122 20.04 23.19 6.55
N GLY A 123 20.61 24.18 5.85
CA GLY A 123 21.60 23.96 4.78
C GLY A 123 21.06 23.43 3.45
N PHE A 124 19.76 23.11 3.37
CA PHE A 124 19.15 22.48 2.19
C PHE A 124 17.82 23.19 1.84
N PRO A 125 17.87 24.31 1.10
CA PRO A 125 16.67 25.04 0.71
C PRO A 125 15.77 24.18 -0.17
N LYS A 126 14.45 24.36 -0.05
CA LYS A 126 13.49 23.65 -0.88
C LYS A 126 13.65 24.10 -2.33
N GLN A 127 14.06 23.19 -3.20
CA GLN A 127 14.11 23.47 -4.64
C GLN A 127 12.67 23.61 -5.16
N LEU A 128 12.45 24.60 -6.03
CA LEU A 128 11.15 24.82 -6.68
C LEU A 128 10.78 23.56 -7.47
N TYR A 129 9.56 23.07 -7.23
CA TYR A 129 9.06 21.87 -7.87
C TYR A 129 8.84 22.17 -9.36
N LEU A 130 9.77 21.75 -10.21
CA LEU A 130 9.52 21.70 -11.66
C LEU A 130 8.33 20.76 -11.91
N ASN A 131 7.33 21.24 -12.66
CA ASN A 131 6.18 20.43 -13.07
C ASN A 131 6.71 19.11 -13.67
N PRO A 132 6.27 17.92 -13.19
CA PRO A 132 6.70 16.63 -13.70
C PRO A 132 6.63 16.53 -15.22
N ALA A 133 5.62 17.15 -15.84
CA ALA A 133 5.47 17.20 -17.31
C ALA A 133 6.61 17.97 -18.02
N LEU A 134 7.21 18.97 -17.36
CA LEU A 134 8.31 19.77 -17.90
C LEU A 134 9.69 19.17 -17.61
N ARG A 135 9.79 18.17 -16.71
CA ARG A 135 11.06 17.50 -16.38
C ARG A 135 11.62 16.66 -17.54
N HIS A 136 10.79 16.37 -18.54
CA HIS A 136 11.11 15.49 -19.66
C HIS A 136 11.86 16.17 -20.82
N LEU A 137 11.88 17.52 -20.88
CA LEU A 137 12.58 18.26 -21.94
C LEU A 137 14.11 18.18 -21.81
N ASN A 138 14.65 17.93 -20.61
CA ASN A 138 16.10 17.85 -20.38
C ASN A 138 16.72 16.48 -20.68
N PHE A 139 15.92 15.43 -20.87
CA PHE A 139 16.42 14.11 -21.29
C PHE A 139 16.48 13.95 -22.82
N ALA A 140 15.86 14.86 -23.58
CA ALA A 140 15.83 14.81 -25.04
C ALA A 140 16.95 15.64 -25.71
N SER A 141 17.74 16.39 -24.94
CA SER A 141 18.81 17.26 -25.46
C SER A 141 20.19 16.59 -25.54
N GLY A 142 20.27 15.29 -25.28
CA GLY A 142 21.48 14.49 -25.47
C GLY A 142 21.14 13.25 -26.30
N GLU A 143 21.74 13.16 -27.48
CA GLU A 143 21.65 12.07 -28.47
C GLU A 143 20.51 12.18 -29.49
N ASN A 144 20.86 12.85 -30.60
CA ASN A 144 20.19 12.75 -31.89
C ASN A 144 20.66 11.48 -32.64
N SER A 145 19.85 11.10 -33.63
CA SER A 145 20.01 10.05 -34.66
C SER A 145 19.83 8.60 -34.20
N ASP A 146 18.59 8.12 -34.22
CA ASP A 146 18.14 7.16 -35.24
C ASP A 146 16.64 6.86 -35.12
N SER A 147 15.87 7.38 -36.07
CA SER A 147 14.47 7.02 -36.30
C SER A 147 14.21 6.91 -37.81
N GLN A 148 14.22 5.69 -38.32
CA GLN A 148 13.34 5.29 -39.41
C GLN A 148 12.39 4.26 -38.79
N GLY A 149 11.08 4.29 -38.91
CA GLY A 149 10.15 5.01 -39.76
C GLY A 149 8.92 4.10 -39.77
N LEU A 150 7.73 4.64 -39.55
CA LEU A 150 6.44 4.12 -40.00
C LEU A 150 5.34 5.02 -39.41
N ALA A 151 4.76 5.81 -40.29
CA ALA A 151 3.47 6.49 -40.13
C ALA A 151 2.57 5.97 -41.29
N PRO A 152 1.29 6.35 -41.38
CA PRO A 152 0.22 6.39 -40.39
C PRO A 152 -1.06 5.71 -40.96
N CYS A 153 -2.13 5.60 -40.17
CA CYS A 153 -3.50 5.57 -40.71
C CYS A 153 -4.39 6.42 -39.81
N GLY A 154 -4.93 7.50 -40.38
CA GLY A 154 -5.94 8.35 -39.76
C GLY A 154 -7.31 8.13 -40.36
N ASP A 155 -8.32 8.63 -39.65
CA ASP A 155 -9.57 9.25 -40.12
C ASP A 155 -10.19 9.88 -38.85
N GLY A 156 -10.16 11.22 -38.69
CA GLY A 156 -11.27 12.16 -38.92
C GLY A 156 -12.14 12.29 -37.64
N GLU A 157 -12.40 13.44 -36.99
CA GLU A 157 -12.50 14.85 -37.37
C GLU A 157 -12.15 15.80 -36.19
N GLU A 158 -11.94 17.06 -36.55
CA GLU A 158 -11.37 18.21 -35.83
C GLU A 158 -12.24 18.84 -34.73
N VAL A 159 -11.59 19.47 -33.73
CA VAL A 159 -11.90 20.86 -33.29
C VAL A 159 -10.60 21.56 -32.89
N THR A 160 -10.49 22.81 -33.33
CA THR A 160 -9.31 23.68 -33.50
C THR A 160 -8.80 24.38 -32.23
N SER A 161 -7.50 24.70 -32.20
CA SER A 161 -6.95 25.80 -31.38
C SER A 161 -5.74 26.43 -32.06
N ASP A 162 -5.85 27.70 -32.45
CA ASP A 162 -4.78 28.50 -33.08
C ASP A 162 -3.67 28.92 -32.08
N PRO A 163 -2.42 29.12 -32.55
CA PRO A 163 -1.27 29.49 -31.73
C PRO A 163 -0.99 31.00 -31.73
N VAL A 164 -0.35 31.52 -30.66
CA VAL A 164 0.26 32.85 -30.67
C VAL A 164 1.77 32.73 -30.51
N MET A 165 2.45 33.22 -31.54
CA MET A 165 3.91 33.29 -31.74
C MET A 165 4.55 34.36 -30.86
N ILE A 166 5.76 34.04 -30.36
CA ILE A 166 6.68 34.94 -29.68
C ILE A 166 7.57 35.61 -30.74
N ALA A 167 7.70 36.94 -30.68
CA ALA A 167 8.66 37.70 -31.48
C ALA A 167 9.77 38.27 -30.58
N THR A 168 11.01 38.00 -31.01
CA THR A 168 12.30 38.46 -30.50
C THR A 168 12.70 39.80 -31.10
N THR A 169 13.42 40.67 -30.35
CA THR A 169 14.47 41.55 -30.91
C THR A 169 15.43 42.07 -29.83
N GLU A 170 16.70 42.17 -30.20
CA GLU A 170 17.87 42.59 -29.42
C GLU A 170 18.19 44.10 -29.54
N ASN A 171 18.87 44.61 -28.50
CA ASN A 171 19.89 45.68 -28.39
C ASN A 171 20.02 46.81 -29.44
N LEU A 172 20.16 48.04 -28.94
CA LEU A 172 21.28 48.99 -29.17
C LEU A 172 21.09 50.25 -28.31
N GLY A 173 22.17 50.77 -27.71
CA GLY A 173 22.16 51.94 -26.81
C GLY A 173 22.66 53.24 -27.46
N ALA A 174 22.42 54.38 -26.78
CA ALA A 174 23.29 55.58 -26.74
C ALA A 174 22.66 56.75 -25.93
N GLN A 175 23.36 57.14 -24.86
CA GLN A 175 23.81 58.50 -24.46
C GLN A 175 22.92 59.78 -24.55
N THR A 176 22.70 60.37 -23.35
CA THR A 176 22.79 61.80 -22.90
C THR A 176 21.99 62.95 -23.54
N LEU A 177 21.22 63.70 -22.71
CA LEU A 177 21.43 65.13 -22.32
C LEU A 177 20.24 65.76 -21.53
N ASN A 178 20.56 66.38 -20.37
CA ASN A 178 20.08 67.61 -19.68
C ASN A 178 18.61 68.12 -19.84
N CYS A 179 17.93 68.84 -18.92
CA CYS A 179 18.34 69.79 -17.86
C CYS A 179 17.12 70.22 -16.97
N GLY A 180 17.38 70.81 -15.78
CA GLY A 180 16.55 71.86 -15.14
C GLY A 180 15.74 71.47 -13.87
N THR A 181 16.23 71.71 -12.63
CA THR A 181 15.99 72.90 -11.74
C THR A 181 14.52 73.08 -11.29
N SER A 182 14.10 73.33 -10.05
CA SER A 182 14.71 73.75 -8.77
C SER A 182 13.65 73.68 -7.64
N SER A 183 14.11 73.54 -6.39
CA SER A 183 13.46 73.57 -5.05
C SER A 183 12.92 74.97 -4.63
N PRO A 184 12.63 75.35 -3.34
CA PRO A 184 12.37 74.64 -2.04
C PRO A 184 11.21 75.25 -1.17
N SER A 185 11.01 74.69 0.05
CA SER A 185 10.58 75.29 1.37
C SER A 185 9.40 74.53 2.07
N GLU A 186 9.64 73.79 3.18
CA GLU A 186 9.54 74.14 4.63
C GLU A 186 8.09 73.97 5.19
N VAL A 187 7.72 73.47 6.40
CA VAL A 187 8.39 73.18 7.70
C VAL A 187 7.39 72.46 8.68
N SER A 188 7.89 71.51 9.53
CA SER A 188 7.55 71.23 10.96
C SER A 188 6.17 70.59 11.38
N ASN A 189 5.99 69.74 12.42
CA ASN A 189 6.76 69.29 13.62
C ASN A 189 6.18 67.99 14.29
N ARG A 190 7.06 67.15 14.92
CA ARG A 190 7.05 66.41 16.25
C ARG A 190 5.75 65.87 16.93
N ALA A 191 5.71 64.85 17.84
CA ALA A 191 6.61 63.82 18.41
C ALA A 191 5.88 62.97 19.51
N LEU A 192 6.56 61.90 20.03
CA LEU A 192 6.42 61.12 21.31
C LEU A 192 5.42 59.94 21.33
N LEU A 193 5.61 58.71 21.87
CA LEU A 193 6.55 57.89 22.69
C LEU A 193 5.85 57.29 23.94
N ASP A 194 6.32 56.09 24.33
CA ASP A 194 6.16 55.32 25.61
C ASP A 194 4.84 54.56 25.86
N GLU A 195 4.72 53.48 26.67
CA GLU A 195 5.53 52.35 27.20
C GLU A 195 4.49 51.37 27.86
N LYS A 196 4.68 50.01 27.89
CA LYS A 196 4.72 49.07 29.07
C LYS A 196 3.59 49.16 30.13
N CYS A 197 3.15 48.15 30.89
CA CYS A 197 3.37 46.70 31.09
C CYS A 197 2.34 46.23 32.17
N GLU A 198 2.33 44.93 32.47
CA GLU A 198 1.91 44.26 33.73
C GLU A 198 0.46 43.79 33.99
N ASP A 199 0.36 42.45 33.99
CA ASP A 199 -0.06 41.54 35.07
C ASP A 199 -1.41 41.64 35.78
N ALA A 200 -2.00 40.44 35.94
CA ALA A 200 -2.35 39.82 37.23
C ALA A 200 -3.75 39.17 37.29
N THR A 201 -3.72 37.83 37.25
CA THR A 201 -4.31 36.90 38.24
C THR A 201 -5.82 36.75 38.45
N SER A 202 -6.23 35.46 38.34
CA SER A 202 -7.22 34.74 39.17
C SER A 202 -8.70 35.15 38.97
N SER A 203 -9.74 34.33 39.15
CA SER A 203 -9.97 33.02 39.75
C SER A 203 -11.40 32.59 39.29
N GLY A 204 -11.73 31.29 39.34
CA GLY A 204 -13.08 30.76 39.02
C GLY A 204 -14.16 31.17 40.05
N PRO A 205 -15.36 30.53 40.13
CA PRO A 205 -15.89 29.35 39.43
C PRO A 205 -17.34 29.51 38.89
N SER A 206 -17.91 28.42 38.33
CA SER A 206 -19.30 28.22 37.87
C SER A 206 -20.35 28.33 39.02
N PRO A 207 -21.69 28.47 38.79
CA PRO A 207 -22.52 27.34 38.30
C PRO A 207 -23.89 27.65 37.58
N SER A 208 -24.43 26.59 36.96
CA SER A 208 -25.84 26.15 36.86
C SER A 208 -26.95 26.94 36.11
N ASN A 209 -27.55 26.18 35.18
CA ASN A 209 -28.98 25.91 34.96
C ASN A 209 -29.91 26.82 34.11
N THR A 210 -30.36 26.19 33.00
CA THR A 210 -31.73 26.12 32.45
C THR A 210 -32.34 27.40 31.86
N THR A 211 -32.66 27.37 30.55
CA THR A 211 -34.02 27.49 30.00
C THR A 211 -34.00 27.35 28.47
N ILE A 212 -34.94 26.53 27.97
CA ILE A 212 -35.24 26.23 26.57
C ILE A 212 -35.88 27.45 25.91
N THR A 213 -35.36 27.92 24.78
CA THR A 213 -36.17 28.53 23.71
C THR A 213 -35.55 28.26 22.34
N ASN A 214 -36.29 27.54 21.51
CA ASN A 214 -36.00 27.32 20.10
C ASN A 214 -36.27 28.62 19.34
N VAL A 215 -35.22 29.22 18.77
CA VAL A 215 -35.36 30.24 17.72
C VAL A 215 -34.56 29.79 16.51
N SER A 216 -35.28 29.58 15.42
CA SER A 216 -34.74 29.25 14.11
C SER A 216 -33.78 30.34 13.66
N THR A 217 -32.50 30.00 13.55
CA THR A 217 -31.53 30.82 12.83
C THR A 217 -30.86 29.96 11.78
N THR A 218 -31.06 30.36 10.53
CA THR A 218 -30.37 29.88 9.34
C THR A 218 -28.87 29.98 9.53
N LYS A 219 -28.23 28.91 10.01
CA LYS A 219 -26.77 28.80 9.99
C LYS A 219 -26.33 28.53 8.55
N LYS A 220 -25.99 29.61 7.83
CA LYS A 220 -24.89 29.55 6.88
C LYS A 220 -23.71 28.99 7.68
N SER A 221 -23.37 27.72 7.45
CA SER A 221 -22.15 27.15 8.02
C SER A 221 -20.99 27.86 7.35
N SER A 222 -20.49 28.92 7.99
CA SER A 222 -19.14 29.40 7.76
C SER A 222 -18.25 28.21 8.07
N LYS A 223 -17.86 27.45 7.04
CA LYS A 223 -16.82 26.44 7.13
C LYS A 223 -15.57 27.20 7.56
N ARG A 224 -15.34 27.27 8.87
CA ARG A 224 -14.06 27.67 9.43
C ARG A 224 -13.07 26.67 8.83
N LEU A 225 -12.32 27.10 7.80
CA LEU A 225 -11.25 26.29 7.23
C LEU A 225 -10.25 26.07 8.36
N PHE A 226 -10.39 24.97 9.09
CA PHE A 226 -9.31 24.48 9.94
C PHE A 226 -8.11 24.29 9.02
N LYS A 227 -7.07 25.12 9.18
CA LYS A 227 -5.81 24.94 8.45
C LYS A 227 -5.31 23.52 8.75
N LYS A 228 -5.33 22.67 7.72
CA LYS A 228 -4.95 21.26 7.81
C LYS A 228 -3.45 21.19 8.12
N HIS A 229 -3.06 20.41 9.12
CA HIS A 229 -1.64 20.12 9.38
C HIS A 229 -1.05 19.35 8.19
N VAL A 230 0.14 19.75 7.75
CA VAL A 230 0.81 19.21 6.55
C VAL A 230 2.02 18.36 6.92
N ALA A 231 2.63 18.63 8.07
CA ALA A 231 3.79 17.90 8.58
C ALA A 231 3.63 17.56 10.07
N LEU A 232 4.60 16.83 10.62
CA LEU A 232 4.72 16.53 12.05
C LEU A 232 6.19 16.43 12.46
N THR A 233 6.42 16.56 13.76
CA THR A 233 7.67 16.25 14.45
C THR A 233 7.44 15.06 15.37
N LEU A 234 8.41 14.15 15.42
CA LEU A 234 8.42 12.99 16.32
C LEU A 234 9.57 13.12 17.30
N GLU A 235 9.27 13.13 18.58
CA GLU A 235 10.28 13.11 19.65
C GLU A 235 10.15 11.81 20.43
N PHE A 236 11.26 11.09 20.56
CA PHE A 236 11.31 9.82 21.27
C PHE A 236 12.68 9.62 21.92
N GLU A 237 12.69 8.80 22.96
CA GLU A 237 13.88 8.48 23.75
C GLU A 237 14.21 7.00 23.63
N PHE A 238 15.49 6.66 23.62
CA PHE A 238 15.95 5.28 23.76
C PHE A 238 17.29 5.23 24.49
N GLN A 239 17.64 4.04 25.00
CA GLN A 239 18.89 3.82 25.70
C GLN A 239 19.91 3.14 24.79
N ILE A 240 21.18 3.52 24.91
CA ILE A 240 22.28 2.79 24.26
C ILE A 240 22.50 1.46 25.01
N GLU A 241 22.06 0.36 24.41
CA GLU A 241 22.06 -0.97 25.04
C GLU A 241 23.44 -1.65 25.07
N ALA A 242 24.37 -1.21 24.22
CA ALA A 242 25.69 -1.83 24.07
C ALA A 242 26.78 -0.80 23.76
N ASN A 243 28.03 -1.09 24.16
CA ASN A 243 29.18 -0.30 23.73
C ASN A 243 29.45 -0.59 22.26
N ILE A 244 29.16 0.38 21.39
CA ILE A 244 29.31 0.23 19.94
C ILE A 244 30.56 0.99 19.49
N PRO A 245 31.53 0.34 18.82
CA PRO A 245 32.72 1.02 18.35
C PRO A 245 32.36 2.05 17.26
N LEU A 246 33.02 3.21 17.30
CA LEU A 246 32.86 4.26 16.29
C LEU A 246 33.33 3.84 14.89
N LYS A 247 34.23 2.86 14.80
CA LYS A 247 34.75 2.32 13.54
C LYS A 247 34.42 0.83 13.43
N SER A 248 34.22 0.37 12.20
CA SER A 248 34.05 -1.03 11.88
C SER A 248 34.78 -1.36 10.59
N SER A 249 35.27 -2.59 10.48
CA SER A 249 35.77 -3.16 9.22
C SER A 249 34.64 -3.49 8.24
N TYR A 250 33.39 -3.57 8.71
CA TYR A 250 32.22 -3.81 7.89
C TYR A 250 31.50 -2.50 7.53
N PRO A 251 30.99 -2.36 6.30
CA PRO A 251 30.17 -1.21 5.93
C PRO A 251 28.84 -1.20 6.70
N LEU A 252 28.28 -0.02 6.92
CA LEU A 252 26.95 0.13 7.53
C LEU A 252 25.89 -0.62 6.70
N GLY A 253 24.96 -1.28 7.39
CA GLY A 253 23.98 -2.19 6.76
C GLY A 253 24.48 -3.62 6.51
N HIS A 254 25.75 -3.92 6.83
CA HIS A 254 26.23 -5.29 6.90
C HIS A 254 25.79 -5.99 8.20
N PRO A 255 25.36 -7.27 8.19
CA PRO A 255 24.86 -7.95 9.39
C PRO A 255 25.87 -8.08 10.54
N LYS A 256 27.15 -7.94 10.26
CA LYS A 256 28.23 -7.95 11.25
C LYS A 256 28.71 -6.54 11.65
N CYS A 257 28.20 -5.49 11.01
CA CYS A 257 28.57 -4.12 11.37
C CYS A 257 27.89 -3.74 12.70
N PRO A 258 28.65 -3.44 13.77
CA PRO A 258 28.06 -3.07 15.04
C PRO A 258 27.49 -1.65 14.96
N ALA A 259 26.18 -1.54 15.21
CA ALA A 259 25.44 -0.27 15.23
C ALA A 259 24.04 -0.45 15.83
N ILE A 260 23.47 0.61 16.40
CA ILE A 260 22.03 0.72 16.64
C ILE A 260 21.40 1.26 15.38
N PHE A 261 20.38 0.60 14.82
CA PHE A 261 19.63 1.10 13.68
C PHE A 261 18.23 1.49 14.12
N ILE A 262 17.76 2.66 13.69
CA ILE A 262 16.43 3.19 14.00
C ILE A 262 15.73 3.57 12.71
N ALA A 263 14.49 3.09 12.54
CA ALA A 263 13.69 3.36 11.35
C ALA A 263 12.25 3.72 11.70
N SER A 264 11.59 4.46 10.81
CA SER A 264 10.17 4.81 10.92
C SER A 264 9.25 3.58 11.09
N ASN A 265 9.59 2.47 10.41
CA ASN A 265 8.95 1.17 10.54
C ASN A 265 9.96 0.05 10.19
N HIS A 266 9.58 -1.22 10.38
CA HIS A 266 10.38 -2.42 10.11
C HIS A 266 10.98 -2.39 8.70
N PRO A 267 12.27 -2.05 8.56
CA PRO A 267 12.89 -1.83 7.26
C PRO A 267 13.01 -3.16 6.50
N TYR A 268 12.87 -3.07 5.19
CA TYR A 268 13.17 -4.17 4.26
C TYR A 268 13.93 -3.55 3.09
N SER A 269 15.25 -3.70 3.11
CA SER A 269 16.18 -3.07 2.17
C SER A 269 16.36 -3.89 0.89
N TYR A 270 16.99 -3.30 -0.13
CA TYR A 270 17.32 -4.03 -1.36
C TYR A 270 18.29 -5.17 -1.07
N THR A 271 19.30 -4.91 -0.24
CA THR A 271 20.30 -5.89 0.20
C THR A 271 19.66 -7.05 0.96
N THR A 272 18.68 -6.77 1.84
CA THR A 272 17.92 -7.83 2.53
C THR A 272 17.16 -8.70 1.54
N LEU A 273 16.55 -8.10 0.50
CA LEU A 273 15.89 -8.87 -0.55
C LEU A 273 16.86 -9.83 -1.27
N GLN A 274 18.02 -9.32 -1.70
CA GLN A 274 19.01 -10.13 -2.43
C GLN A 274 19.49 -11.34 -1.61
N ARG A 275 19.73 -11.14 -0.31
CA ARG A 275 20.09 -12.22 0.63
C ARG A 275 18.97 -13.24 0.81
N ASN A 276 17.74 -12.77 0.96
CA ASN A 276 16.58 -13.65 1.13
C ASN A 276 16.34 -14.51 -0.12
N ILE A 277 16.44 -13.93 -1.33
CA ILE A 277 16.34 -14.69 -2.58
C ILE A 277 17.39 -15.82 -2.63
N HIS A 278 18.64 -15.53 -2.27
CA HIS A 278 19.68 -16.55 -2.20
C HIS A 278 19.40 -17.63 -1.15
N ALA A 279 18.91 -17.24 0.02
CA ALA A 279 18.53 -18.19 1.07
C ALA A 279 17.39 -19.11 0.62
N TRP A 280 16.37 -18.57 -0.04
CA TRP A 280 15.28 -19.33 -0.63
C TRP A 280 15.76 -20.32 -1.70
N GLN A 281 16.66 -19.90 -2.60
CA GLN A 281 17.24 -20.80 -3.60
C GLN A 281 18.00 -21.96 -2.95
N LYS A 282 18.78 -21.69 -1.89
CA LYS A 282 19.47 -22.74 -1.13
C LYS A 282 18.49 -23.68 -0.41
N GLN A 283 17.45 -23.14 0.22
CA GLN A 283 16.41 -23.93 0.87
C GLN A 283 15.74 -24.88 -0.13
N VAL A 284 15.37 -24.40 -1.30
CA VAL A 284 14.78 -25.22 -2.37
C VAL A 284 15.73 -26.33 -2.82
N ALA A 285 17.02 -26.03 -2.98
CA ALA A 285 18.02 -27.04 -3.33
C ALA A 285 18.13 -28.15 -2.26
N VAL A 286 18.09 -27.79 -0.97
CA VAL A 286 18.09 -28.77 0.13
C VAL A 286 16.81 -29.62 0.14
N VAL A 287 15.65 -28.98 -0.02
CA VAL A 287 14.35 -29.67 -0.07
C VAL A 287 14.32 -30.67 -1.23
N ASN A 288 14.69 -30.26 -2.44
CA ASN A 288 14.66 -31.13 -3.61
C ASN A 288 15.67 -32.29 -3.53
N ARG A 289 16.81 -32.13 -2.83
CA ARG A 289 17.76 -33.23 -2.59
C ARG A 289 17.29 -34.22 -1.52
N SER A 290 16.66 -33.72 -0.46
CA SER A 290 16.18 -34.54 0.66
C SER A 290 15.08 -35.53 0.22
N ILE A 291 14.35 -35.19 -0.84
CA ILE A 291 13.30 -36.02 -1.45
C ILE A 291 13.88 -37.25 -2.19
N ILE A 292 15.18 -37.24 -2.53
CA ILE A 292 15.85 -38.31 -3.30
C ILE A 292 16.36 -39.46 -2.40
N THR A 293 16.43 -39.28 -1.07
CA THR A 293 17.00 -40.28 -0.15
C THR A 293 16.05 -40.59 1.00
N PRO A 294 15.41 -41.78 1.08
CA PRO A 294 14.73 -42.19 2.29
C PRO A 294 15.76 -42.78 3.27
N ALA A 295 15.85 -42.18 4.46
CA ALA A 295 16.57 -42.65 5.64
C ALA A 295 18.11 -42.71 5.55
N LEU A 296 18.74 -41.69 6.14
CA LEU A 296 19.89 -41.83 7.04
C LEU A 296 19.97 -40.54 7.86
N GLU A 297 19.65 -40.64 9.15
CA GLU A 297 19.84 -39.56 10.11
C GLU A 297 21.33 -39.16 10.12
N LEU A 298 21.61 -37.91 9.75
CA LEU A 298 22.90 -37.27 9.97
C LEU A 298 22.67 -36.01 10.79
N SER A 299 23.35 -36.00 11.94
CA SER A 299 23.36 -34.98 13.00
C SER A 299 23.56 -33.53 12.50
N PRO A 300 23.00 -32.53 13.20
CA PRO A 300 23.03 -31.15 12.75
C PRO A 300 24.40 -30.54 13.03
N ARG A 301 25.10 -30.08 11.99
CA ARG A 301 26.04 -28.94 12.02
C ARG A 301 26.65 -28.72 10.65
N GLN A 302 26.31 -27.59 10.05
CA GLN A 302 27.26 -26.80 9.28
C GLN A 302 26.81 -25.34 9.36
N GLU A 303 27.53 -24.57 10.17
CA GLU A 303 27.46 -23.12 10.15
C GLU A 303 27.74 -22.62 8.72
N LEU A 304 27.03 -21.57 8.33
CA LEU A 304 27.26 -20.83 7.08
C LEU A 304 28.75 -20.52 6.94
N PRO A 305 29.38 -20.76 5.79
CA PRO A 305 30.74 -20.30 5.58
C PRO A 305 30.75 -18.77 5.66
N ASN A 306 31.47 -18.24 6.65
CA ASN A 306 31.83 -16.84 6.75
C ASN A 306 32.84 -16.52 5.64
N ILE A 307 32.36 -16.28 4.42
CA ILE A 307 33.21 -15.79 3.34
C ILE A 307 33.21 -14.26 3.43
N ASP A 308 34.22 -13.73 4.10
CA ASP A 308 34.40 -12.31 4.36
C ASP A 308 35.31 -11.67 3.30
N VAL A 309 34.72 -11.21 2.19
CA VAL A 309 35.46 -10.61 1.06
C VAL A 309 35.56 -9.08 1.17
N CYS A 310 34.99 -8.47 2.21
CA CYS A 310 34.96 -7.00 2.33
C CYS A 310 36.32 -6.34 2.64
N SER A 311 37.42 -7.09 2.74
CA SER A 311 38.76 -6.56 3.04
C SER A 311 39.54 -6.03 1.82
N ARG A 312 38.99 -6.08 0.59
CA ARG A 312 39.66 -5.58 -0.62
C ARG A 312 38.77 -4.64 -1.43
N ILE A 313 38.70 -3.38 -1.00
CA ILE A 313 38.29 -2.28 -1.88
C ILE A 313 39.60 -1.59 -2.29
N GLU A 314 40.08 -1.88 -3.49
CA GLU A 314 41.18 -1.13 -4.11
C GLU A 314 40.62 0.18 -4.69
N GLU A 315 41.29 1.29 -4.39
CA GLU A 315 40.96 2.63 -4.88
C GLU A 315 41.40 2.75 -6.35
N GLY A 316 40.45 2.96 -7.27
CA GLY A 316 40.70 3.11 -8.71
C GLY A 316 39.55 3.76 -9.47
N ASP A 317 39.70 5.07 -9.68
CA ASP A 317 39.11 6.06 -10.60
C ASP A 317 37.69 5.99 -11.24
N SER A 318 37.01 7.14 -11.04
CA SER A 318 36.05 7.86 -11.92
C SER A 318 34.54 7.50 -11.94
N PHE A 319 33.81 8.01 -10.94
CA PHE A 319 32.58 8.85 -10.99
C PHE A 319 31.81 8.69 -9.68
N SER A 320 32.09 9.54 -8.67
CA SER A 320 31.18 9.95 -7.58
C SER A 320 30.15 8.91 -7.07
N SER A 321 30.56 7.67 -6.79
CA SER A 321 29.65 6.66 -6.25
C SER A 321 29.57 6.79 -4.73
N SER A 322 28.34 6.82 -4.21
CA SER A 322 28.10 6.76 -2.76
C SER A 322 28.53 5.39 -2.23
N LYS A 323 29.12 5.33 -1.02
CA LYS A 323 29.48 4.08 -0.33
C LYS A 323 28.32 3.07 -0.31
N THR A 324 27.09 3.55 -0.20
CA THR A 324 25.86 2.75 -0.26
C THR A 324 25.70 2.05 -1.61
N VAL A 325 25.96 2.76 -2.71
CA VAL A 325 25.83 2.23 -4.07
C VAL A 325 26.88 1.16 -4.33
N ASP A 326 28.12 1.39 -3.89
CA ASP A 326 29.21 0.43 -4.08
C ASP A 326 29.00 -0.83 -3.26
N TYR A 327 28.47 -0.70 -2.04
CA TYR A 327 28.07 -1.84 -1.24
C TYR A 327 26.95 -2.65 -1.92
N ALA A 328 25.90 -1.99 -2.45
CA ALA A 328 24.84 -2.70 -3.15
C ALA A 328 25.33 -3.40 -4.43
N LYS A 329 26.25 -2.79 -5.19
CA LYS A 329 26.92 -3.45 -6.32
C LYS A 329 27.72 -4.68 -5.87
N THR A 330 28.38 -4.59 -4.71
CA THR A 330 29.11 -5.72 -4.11
C THR A 330 28.15 -6.85 -3.75
N VAL A 331 26.99 -6.53 -3.17
CA VAL A 331 25.92 -7.50 -2.87
C VAL A 331 25.40 -8.15 -4.15
N GLU A 332 25.18 -7.41 -5.23
CA GLU A 332 24.74 -7.99 -6.51
C GLU A 332 25.76 -8.96 -7.11
N LYS A 333 27.06 -8.68 -6.91
CA LYS A 333 28.17 -9.59 -7.29
C LYS A 333 28.26 -10.81 -6.38
N GLU A 334 28.00 -10.66 -5.08
CA GLU A 334 27.98 -11.76 -4.10
C GLU A 334 26.80 -12.70 -4.35
N PHE A 335 25.67 -12.17 -4.79
CA PHE A 335 24.45 -12.90 -5.11
C PHE A 335 24.09 -12.75 -6.60
N PRO A 336 24.87 -13.37 -7.51
CA PRO A 336 24.59 -13.32 -8.94
C PRO A 336 23.31 -14.09 -9.26
N VAL A 337 22.69 -13.76 -10.39
CA VAL A 337 21.53 -14.51 -10.88
C VAL A 337 22.00 -15.86 -11.40
N MET A 338 21.85 -16.89 -10.58
CA MET A 338 22.16 -18.28 -10.94
C MET A 338 20.88 -19.09 -11.01
N ASN A 339 20.64 -19.73 -12.16
CA ASN A 339 19.64 -20.77 -12.32
C ASN A 339 20.38 -22.09 -12.51
N HIS A 340 20.48 -22.88 -11.44
CA HIS A 340 20.86 -24.28 -11.57
C HIS A 340 19.66 -25.01 -12.17
N VAL A 341 19.56 -25.01 -13.50
CA VAL A 341 18.95 -26.16 -14.15
C VAL A 341 19.98 -27.25 -13.92
N GLU A 342 19.89 -28.01 -12.83
CA GLU A 342 20.70 -29.22 -12.70
C GLU A 342 20.52 -29.97 -14.02
N SER A 343 21.62 -30.15 -14.76
CA SER A 343 21.67 -31.02 -15.90
C SER A 343 21.49 -32.42 -15.35
N PHE A 344 20.23 -32.80 -15.12
CA PHE A 344 19.88 -34.13 -14.66
C PHE A 344 20.26 -35.10 -15.79
N SER A 345 21.48 -35.62 -15.67
CA SER A 345 22.06 -36.62 -16.55
C SER A 345 21.07 -37.76 -16.73
N THR A 346 20.69 -38.01 -17.98
CA THR A 346 19.93 -39.19 -18.42
C THR A 346 20.71 -40.50 -18.27
N ARG A 347 21.88 -40.49 -17.61
CA ARG A 347 22.64 -41.71 -17.32
C ARG A 347 22.13 -42.38 -16.06
N GLY A 348 21.14 -43.25 -16.26
CA GLY A 348 20.85 -44.36 -15.36
C GLY A 348 19.45 -44.34 -14.76
N GLY A 349 18.49 -44.87 -15.52
CA GLY A 349 17.20 -45.29 -14.98
C GLY A 349 16.18 -44.18 -14.75
N LYS A 350 14.91 -44.53 -14.89
CA LYS A 350 13.71 -43.70 -14.72
C LYS A 350 13.67 -43.00 -13.34
N ASN A 351 14.40 -41.91 -13.14
CA ASN A 351 14.12 -40.98 -12.05
C ASN A 351 13.01 -40.04 -12.54
N ALA A 352 11.78 -40.54 -12.48
CA ALA A 352 10.59 -39.73 -12.70
C ALA A 352 10.60 -38.53 -11.74
N PHE A 353 10.38 -37.32 -12.26
CA PHE A 353 10.18 -36.13 -11.44
C PHE A 353 9.14 -36.42 -10.36
N GLN A 354 9.51 -36.30 -9.09
CA GLN A 354 8.54 -36.45 -8.02
C GLN A 354 7.65 -35.19 -7.99
N SER A 355 6.34 -35.39 -7.81
CA SER A 355 5.33 -34.31 -7.76
C SER A 355 5.61 -33.26 -6.66
N GLN A 356 6.48 -33.59 -5.70
CA GLN A 356 6.84 -32.73 -4.56
C GLN A 356 7.99 -31.76 -4.82
N ASN A 357 8.70 -31.87 -5.95
CA ASN A 357 9.81 -30.97 -6.26
C ASN A 357 9.33 -29.53 -6.50
N ILE A 358 10.05 -28.58 -5.90
CA ILE A 358 9.78 -27.15 -6.03
C ILE A 358 10.61 -26.61 -7.19
N TYR A 359 9.95 -26.05 -8.19
CA TYR A 359 10.56 -25.24 -9.23
C TYR A 359 10.73 -23.81 -8.70
N PHE A 360 11.96 -23.33 -8.65
CA PHE A 360 12.31 -21.95 -8.30
C PHE A 360 13.27 -21.41 -9.35
N HIS A 361 12.86 -20.39 -10.08
CA HIS A 361 13.66 -19.77 -11.12
C HIS A 361 13.74 -18.27 -10.89
N ARG A 362 14.92 -17.70 -11.08
CA ARG A 362 15.20 -16.27 -10.90
C ARG A 362 15.64 -15.68 -12.22
N GLU A 363 14.98 -14.62 -12.68
CA GLU A 363 15.40 -13.85 -13.84
C GLU A 363 15.36 -12.35 -13.55
N ILE A 364 15.95 -11.56 -14.45
CA ILE A 364 15.88 -10.10 -14.37
C ILE A 364 14.72 -9.63 -15.26
N LEU A 365 13.75 -8.95 -14.67
CA LEU A 365 12.63 -8.36 -15.39
C LEU A 365 13.11 -7.16 -16.22
N CYS A 366 13.88 -6.27 -15.58
CA CYS A 366 14.53 -5.13 -16.20
C CYS A 366 15.61 -4.56 -15.28
N GLN A 367 16.30 -3.52 -15.75
CA GLN A 367 17.07 -2.62 -14.91
C GLN A 367 16.32 -1.31 -14.67
N THR A 368 16.53 -0.71 -13.50
CA THR A 368 16.02 0.63 -13.18
C THR A 368 16.84 1.74 -13.86
N LEU A 369 16.47 3.00 -13.63
CA LEU A 369 17.18 4.17 -14.17
C LEU A 369 18.64 4.24 -13.71
N GLU A 370 18.96 3.68 -12.54
CA GLU A 370 20.33 3.59 -12.03
C GLU A 370 20.98 2.22 -12.25
N GLY A 371 20.41 1.39 -13.13
CA GLY A 371 20.98 0.12 -13.53
C GLY A 371 20.79 -1.03 -12.52
N ARG A 372 19.97 -0.86 -11.47
CA ARG A 372 19.72 -1.93 -10.48
C ARG A 372 18.75 -2.95 -11.02
N ARG A 373 18.94 -4.20 -10.63
CA ARG A 373 18.09 -5.32 -11.09
C ARG A 373 16.72 -5.26 -10.43
N VAL A 374 15.67 -5.36 -11.24
CA VAL A 374 14.32 -5.72 -10.80
C VAL A 374 14.16 -7.22 -11.00
N ASP A 375 14.17 -7.98 -9.90
CA ASP A 375 14.09 -9.44 -9.93
C ASP A 375 12.66 -9.92 -10.25
N LEU A 376 12.56 -10.96 -11.08
CA LEU A 376 11.36 -11.75 -11.32
C LEU A 376 11.63 -13.20 -10.89
N LEU A 377 10.83 -13.67 -9.95
CA LEU A 377 10.87 -15.05 -9.45
C LEU A 377 9.73 -15.83 -10.09
N THR A 378 10.02 -17.02 -10.60
CA THR A 378 9.01 -17.99 -11.03
C THR A 378 9.01 -19.18 -10.07
N ILE A 379 7.89 -19.41 -9.38
CA ILE A 379 7.74 -20.50 -8.41
C ILE A 379 6.57 -21.40 -8.84
N SER A 380 6.78 -22.72 -8.88
CA SER A 380 5.73 -23.71 -9.14
C SER A 380 6.16 -25.11 -8.66
N GLY A 381 5.31 -26.11 -8.84
CA GLY A 381 5.68 -27.52 -8.75
C GLY A 381 6.03 -28.08 -10.13
N MET A 382 6.72 -29.22 -10.19
CA MET A 382 7.15 -29.81 -11.46
C MET A 382 6.04 -30.48 -12.28
N SER A 383 4.81 -30.60 -11.73
CA SER A 383 3.66 -31.09 -12.51
C SER A 383 3.44 -30.25 -13.77
N GLY A 384 3.19 -30.89 -14.91
CA GLY A 384 2.95 -30.22 -16.19
C GLY A 384 4.16 -29.49 -16.81
N ALA A 385 5.37 -29.64 -16.25
CA ALA A 385 6.60 -29.03 -16.77
C ALA A 385 6.95 -29.54 -18.17
N MET A 386 7.15 -28.61 -19.11
CA MET A 386 7.52 -28.89 -20.50
C MET A 386 9.02 -28.61 -20.69
N LEU A 387 9.84 -29.63 -20.45
CA LEU A 387 11.31 -29.49 -20.42
C LEU A 387 11.97 -29.50 -21.81
N GLU A 388 11.34 -30.19 -22.76
CA GLU A 388 11.82 -30.32 -24.15
C GLU A 388 11.30 -29.18 -25.05
N GLU A 389 10.32 -28.40 -24.56
CA GLU A 389 9.75 -27.26 -25.28
C GLU A 389 10.60 -25.99 -25.12
N PRO A 390 10.50 -25.03 -26.06
CA PRO A 390 11.08 -23.72 -25.90
C PRO A 390 10.64 -23.08 -24.58
N ARG A 391 11.56 -22.35 -23.93
CA ARG A 391 11.27 -21.64 -22.68
C ARG A 391 10.14 -20.62 -22.86
N MET A 392 9.50 -20.24 -21.76
CA MET A 392 8.39 -19.27 -21.80
C MET A 392 8.81 -17.95 -22.44
N ALA A 393 8.02 -17.46 -23.40
CA ALA A 393 8.15 -16.13 -23.97
C ALA A 393 7.32 -15.11 -23.16
N LEU A 394 7.68 -14.87 -21.89
CA LEU A 394 7.03 -13.89 -21.00
C LEU A 394 7.10 -12.43 -21.47
N LEU A 395 8.05 -12.09 -22.32
CA LEU A 395 8.44 -10.77 -22.81
C LEU A 395 9.00 -10.98 -24.22
N SER A 396 8.41 -10.37 -25.24
CA SER A 396 8.88 -10.44 -26.62
C SER A 396 10.00 -9.43 -26.88
N ASP A 397 10.85 -9.73 -27.87
CA ASP A 397 11.92 -8.83 -28.33
C ASP A 397 11.35 -7.52 -28.89
N GLU A 398 10.09 -7.54 -29.36
CA GLU A 398 9.37 -6.36 -29.87
C GLU A 398 9.16 -5.27 -28.81
N HIS A 399 9.23 -5.62 -27.52
CA HIS A 399 9.07 -4.67 -26.42
C HIS A 399 10.37 -3.92 -26.08
N GLY A 400 11.49 -4.27 -26.72
CA GLY A 400 12.74 -3.50 -26.65
C GLY A 400 13.33 -3.39 -25.24
N ILE A 401 13.19 -4.42 -24.40
CA ILE A 401 13.69 -4.44 -23.01
C ILE A 401 15.18 -4.89 -23.02
N PRO A 402 16.17 -3.98 -22.91
CA PRO A 402 17.59 -4.21 -23.16
C PRO A 402 18.27 -5.16 -22.17
N VAL A 403 17.68 -5.36 -21.00
CA VAL A 403 18.30 -6.09 -19.90
C VAL A 403 17.27 -6.96 -19.19
N SER A 404 16.69 -7.87 -19.97
CA SER A 404 15.83 -8.95 -19.46
C SER A 404 16.26 -10.28 -20.07
N SER A 405 15.67 -11.37 -19.58
CA SER A 405 15.82 -12.68 -20.20
C SER A 405 15.36 -12.75 -21.67
N ALA A 406 14.60 -11.76 -22.17
CA ALA A 406 14.31 -11.63 -23.60
C ALA A 406 15.59 -11.39 -24.42
N GLN A 407 16.54 -10.59 -23.91
CA GLN A 407 17.83 -10.34 -24.57
C GLN A 407 18.95 -11.29 -24.12
N SER A 408 18.60 -12.50 -23.68
CA SER A 408 19.56 -13.54 -23.27
C SER A 408 20.48 -13.17 -22.09
N SER A 409 20.20 -12.07 -21.37
CA SER A 409 20.96 -11.67 -20.17
C SER A 409 20.79 -12.63 -18.99
N THR A 410 19.63 -13.29 -18.92
CA THR A 410 19.30 -14.37 -17.98
C THR A 410 18.47 -15.42 -18.72
N THR A 411 18.35 -16.62 -18.16
CA THR A 411 17.57 -17.69 -18.79
C THR A 411 16.07 -17.52 -18.52
N ARG A 412 15.25 -17.91 -19.48
CA ARG A 412 13.78 -17.92 -19.36
C ARG A 412 13.27 -19.11 -18.54
N PRO A 413 12.16 -18.95 -17.80
CA PRO A 413 11.58 -20.08 -17.07
C PRO A 413 11.00 -21.13 -18.04
N ILE A 414 10.91 -22.38 -17.58
CA ILE A 414 10.25 -23.45 -18.35
C ILE A 414 8.75 -23.16 -18.48
N ARG A 415 8.12 -23.74 -19.51
CA ARG A 415 6.65 -23.69 -19.66
C ARG A 415 6.00 -24.75 -18.79
N PHE A 416 4.78 -24.46 -18.35
CA PHE A 416 3.91 -25.40 -17.65
C PHE A 416 2.59 -25.51 -18.39
N SER A 417 2.16 -26.73 -18.67
CA SER A 417 0.85 -27.04 -19.23
C SER A 417 -0.21 -27.22 -18.14
N GLY A 418 -1.45 -26.85 -18.45
CA GLY A 418 -2.60 -27.07 -17.56
C GLY A 418 -2.64 -26.19 -16.30
N LYS A 419 -1.69 -25.27 -16.11
CA LYS A 419 -1.64 -24.37 -14.95
C LYS A 419 -2.07 -22.96 -15.28
N ARG A 420 -2.66 -22.30 -14.29
CA ARG A 420 -2.98 -20.86 -14.33
C ARG A 420 -1.84 -20.02 -13.76
N TYR A 421 -1.81 -18.76 -14.16
CA TYR A 421 -0.76 -17.82 -13.77
C TYR A 421 -1.22 -16.88 -12.68
N VAL A 422 -0.32 -16.58 -11.76
CA VAL A 422 -0.52 -15.63 -10.67
C VAL A 422 0.63 -14.65 -10.69
N VAL A 423 0.33 -13.35 -10.71
CA VAL A 423 1.34 -12.30 -10.67
C VAL A 423 1.24 -11.53 -9.36
N LEU A 424 2.34 -11.43 -8.63
CA LEU A 424 2.43 -10.66 -7.38
C LEU A 424 3.50 -9.59 -7.52
N SER A 425 3.19 -8.33 -7.19
CA SER A 425 4.17 -7.24 -7.14
C SER A 425 4.16 -6.51 -5.81
N ALA A 426 5.30 -5.94 -5.43
CA ALA A 426 5.42 -5.11 -4.23
C ALA A 426 6.43 -3.96 -4.40
N ARG A 427 6.35 -2.98 -3.49
CA ARG A 427 7.32 -1.87 -3.36
C ARG A 427 7.52 -1.04 -4.63
N VAL A 428 6.42 -0.70 -5.30
CA VAL A 428 6.46 0.38 -6.31
C VAL A 428 6.73 1.74 -5.63
N HIS A 429 6.23 1.94 -4.41
CA HIS A 429 6.65 3.04 -3.54
C HIS A 429 7.73 2.55 -2.58
N ALA A 430 8.84 3.29 -2.51
CA ALA A 430 10.03 2.88 -1.80
C ALA A 430 9.85 2.72 -0.29
N GLY A 431 9.07 3.58 0.38
CA GLY A 431 8.91 3.58 1.84
C GLY A 431 7.95 2.52 2.39
N GLU A 432 7.21 1.82 1.53
CA GLU A 432 6.09 0.93 1.91
C GLU A 432 6.54 -0.47 2.32
N CYS A 433 7.38 -0.55 3.36
CA CYS A 433 7.95 -1.81 3.87
C CYS A 433 6.93 -2.91 4.23
N PRO A 434 5.71 -2.63 4.75
CA PRO A 434 4.70 -3.67 4.97
C PRO A 434 4.42 -4.53 3.73
N ALA A 435 4.48 -3.94 2.52
CA ALA A 435 4.32 -4.67 1.27
C ALA A 435 5.39 -5.75 1.08
N SER A 436 6.65 -5.47 1.45
CA SER A 436 7.73 -6.47 1.39
C SER A 436 7.54 -7.60 2.38
N HIS A 437 7.00 -7.33 3.57
CA HIS A 437 6.74 -8.37 4.57
C HIS A 437 5.56 -9.26 4.17
N MET A 438 4.48 -8.69 3.60
CA MET A 438 3.42 -9.49 2.97
C MET A 438 3.98 -10.37 1.85
N MET A 439 4.79 -9.79 0.95
CA MET A 439 5.44 -10.52 -0.14
C MET A 439 6.35 -11.64 0.37
N HIS A 440 7.14 -11.38 1.42
CA HIS A 440 8.00 -12.37 2.06
C HIS A 440 7.15 -13.54 2.60
N GLY A 441 6.01 -13.26 3.25
CA GLY A 441 5.06 -14.29 3.68
C GLY A 441 4.53 -15.14 2.53
N CYS A 442 4.18 -14.52 1.39
CA CYS A 442 3.77 -15.27 0.20
C CYS A 442 4.87 -16.24 -0.26
N ILE A 443 6.10 -15.76 -0.39
CA ILE A 443 7.21 -16.57 -0.92
C ILE A 443 7.55 -17.69 0.06
N GLU A 444 7.75 -17.42 1.34
CA GLU A 444 8.00 -18.45 2.37
C GLU A 444 6.91 -19.52 2.37
N TYR A 445 5.64 -19.12 2.26
CA TYR A 445 4.54 -20.07 2.21
C TYR A 445 4.59 -20.95 0.95
N LEU A 446 4.86 -20.38 -0.21
CA LEU A 446 5.03 -21.12 -1.46
C LEU A 446 6.23 -22.08 -1.44
N LEU A 447 7.21 -21.87 -0.56
CA LEU A 447 8.37 -22.75 -0.40
C LEU A 447 8.19 -23.79 0.71
N ASN A 448 7.09 -23.71 1.46
CA ASN A 448 6.78 -24.71 2.47
C ASN A 448 6.40 -26.04 1.78
N SER A 449 7.28 -27.03 1.88
CA SER A 449 7.07 -28.37 1.33
C SER A 449 6.22 -29.27 2.23
N LYS A 450 5.99 -28.87 3.49
CA LYS A 450 5.25 -29.67 4.48
C LYS A 450 3.76 -29.34 4.51
N ASP A 451 3.34 -28.18 4.00
CA ASP A 451 1.93 -27.78 3.98
C ASP A 451 1.23 -28.28 2.70
N PRO A 452 0.18 -29.10 2.80
CA PRO A 452 -0.52 -29.64 1.63
C PRO A 452 -1.17 -28.55 0.76
N ARG A 453 -1.53 -27.41 1.34
CA ARG A 453 -2.10 -26.27 0.59
C ARG A 453 -1.03 -25.56 -0.23
N ALA A 454 0.18 -25.42 0.32
CA ALA A 454 1.33 -24.92 -0.45
C ALA A 454 1.70 -25.85 -1.62
N CYS A 455 1.62 -27.17 -1.41
CA CYS A 455 1.75 -28.16 -2.49
C CYS A 455 0.65 -27.97 -3.55
N ALA A 456 -0.62 -27.85 -3.15
CA ALA A 456 -1.74 -27.64 -4.06
C ALA A 456 -1.59 -26.35 -4.89
N LEU A 457 -1.11 -25.27 -4.28
CA LEU A 457 -0.78 -24.01 -4.99
C LEU A 457 0.25 -24.26 -6.10
N ARG A 458 1.35 -24.93 -5.77
CA ARG A 458 2.42 -25.26 -6.72
C ARG A 458 1.98 -26.24 -7.80
N GLU A 459 1.05 -27.13 -7.51
CA GLU A 459 0.51 -28.10 -8.47
C GLU A 459 -0.35 -27.42 -9.55
N HIS A 460 -1.14 -26.41 -9.19
CA HIS A 460 -2.15 -25.84 -10.09
C HIS A 460 -1.79 -24.47 -10.67
N PHE A 461 -0.80 -23.78 -10.09
CA PHE A 461 -0.44 -22.42 -10.48
C PHE A 461 1.06 -22.26 -10.76
N VAL A 462 1.38 -21.29 -11.61
CA VAL A 462 2.73 -20.73 -11.78
C VAL A 462 2.72 -19.31 -11.24
N PHE A 463 3.58 -19.04 -10.26
CA PHE A 463 3.67 -17.74 -9.61
C PHE A 463 4.81 -16.94 -10.23
N PHE A 464 4.49 -15.78 -10.80
CA PHE A 464 5.43 -14.77 -11.27
C PHE A 464 5.46 -13.63 -10.25
N ILE A 465 6.59 -13.47 -9.57
CA ILE A 465 6.68 -12.59 -8.40
C ILE A 465 7.75 -11.54 -8.66
N VAL A 466 7.38 -10.26 -8.52
CA VAL A 466 8.28 -9.11 -8.54
C VAL A 466 8.35 -8.52 -7.14
N PRO A 467 9.32 -8.92 -6.30
CA PRO A 467 9.31 -8.57 -4.88
C PRO A 467 9.57 -7.09 -4.60
N MET A 468 10.21 -6.39 -5.54
CA MET A 468 10.54 -4.97 -5.41
C MET A 468 10.63 -4.27 -6.77
N LEU A 469 9.65 -3.42 -7.06
CA LEU A 469 9.61 -2.64 -8.31
C LEU A 469 10.52 -1.40 -8.31
N ASN A 470 10.82 -0.83 -7.14
CA ASN A 470 11.57 0.42 -7.03
C ASN A 470 12.85 0.28 -6.17
N PRO A 471 13.83 -0.54 -6.58
CA PRO A 471 15.07 -0.72 -5.81
C PRO A 471 15.88 0.57 -5.69
N ASP A 472 15.84 1.48 -6.67
CA ASP A 472 16.55 2.76 -6.62
C ASP A 472 16.04 3.66 -5.48
N GLY A 473 14.71 3.85 -5.43
CA GLY A 473 14.09 4.61 -4.36
C GLY A 473 14.33 3.96 -3.00
N VAL A 474 14.29 2.62 -2.91
CA VAL A 474 14.58 1.91 -1.66
C VAL A 474 16.00 2.18 -1.19
N LEU A 475 17.00 2.02 -2.06
CA LEU A 475 18.40 2.21 -1.68
C LEU A 475 18.70 3.65 -1.26
N ARG A 476 18.10 4.63 -1.93
CA ARG A 476 18.19 6.06 -1.61
C ARG A 476 17.40 6.49 -0.37
N GLY A 477 16.62 5.59 0.23
CA GLY A 477 15.76 5.89 1.37
C GLY A 477 14.58 6.83 1.02
N HIS A 478 14.08 6.75 -0.21
CA HIS A 478 12.88 7.47 -0.62
C HIS A 478 11.62 6.93 0.07
N SER A 479 10.61 7.79 0.15
CA SER A 479 9.29 7.48 0.68
C SER A 479 8.36 6.95 -0.41
N ARG A 480 8.40 7.54 -1.61
CA ARG A 480 7.39 7.28 -2.65
C ARG A 480 7.97 7.15 -4.05
N ALA A 481 8.84 8.07 -4.45
CA ALA A 481 9.28 8.20 -5.84
C ALA A 481 10.46 7.30 -6.21
N ASP A 482 10.66 7.07 -7.51
CA ASP A 482 11.89 6.51 -8.07
C ASP A 482 13.06 7.51 -8.07
N ALA A 483 14.16 7.20 -8.78
CA ALA A 483 15.34 8.07 -8.91
C ALA A 483 15.09 9.37 -9.69
N ALA A 484 14.04 9.43 -10.52
CA ALA A 484 13.67 10.61 -11.31
C ALA A 484 12.53 11.43 -10.65
N GLY A 485 12.17 11.10 -9.41
CA GLY A 485 11.10 11.78 -8.69
C GLY A 485 9.70 11.46 -9.22
N VAL A 486 9.55 10.33 -9.92
CA VAL A 486 8.29 9.88 -10.50
C VAL A 486 7.57 8.92 -9.56
N ASP A 487 6.25 9.11 -9.42
CA ASP A 487 5.36 8.14 -8.81
C ASP A 487 5.07 7.03 -9.83
N LEU A 488 5.81 5.93 -9.74
CA LEU A 488 5.72 4.81 -10.69
C LEU A 488 4.29 4.25 -10.79
N ASN A 489 3.50 4.24 -9.71
CA ASN A 489 2.12 3.77 -9.74
C ASN A 489 1.13 4.77 -10.39
N ARG A 490 1.64 5.77 -11.11
CA ARG A 490 0.85 6.69 -11.96
C ARG A 490 1.27 6.62 -13.43
N THR A 491 2.14 5.68 -13.78
CA THR A 491 2.75 5.62 -15.12
C THR A 491 2.14 4.58 -16.05
N TYR A 492 1.29 3.66 -15.59
CA TYR A 492 0.91 2.47 -16.37
C TYR A 492 0.17 2.77 -17.69
N ARG A 493 -0.54 3.91 -17.79
CA ARG A 493 -1.15 4.36 -19.06
C ARG A 493 -0.16 5.01 -20.02
N ASN A 494 0.81 5.76 -19.50
CA ASN A 494 1.83 6.48 -20.28
C ASN A 494 3.22 5.93 -19.95
N ARG A 495 3.31 4.59 -19.94
CA ARG A 495 4.52 3.83 -19.60
C ARG A 495 5.56 4.02 -20.69
N SER A 496 6.83 4.02 -20.29
CA SER A 496 7.95 4.26 -21.21
C SER A 496 9.12 3.44 -20.72
N PHE A 497 9.69 2.59 -21.58
CA PHE A 497 10.84 1.79 -21.20
C PHE A 497 12.00 2.67 -20.71
N ARG A 498 12.32 3.75 -21.43
CA ARG A 498 13.42 4.67 -21.09
C ARG A 498 13.20 5.43 -19.77
N ARG A 499 11.95 5.79 -19.44
CA ARG A 499 11.64 6.65 -18.27
C ARG A 499 11.15 5.85 -17.06
N HIS A 500 10.46 4.74 -17.29
CA HIS A 500 9.74 3.95 -16.30
C HIS A 500 9.98 2.45 -16.56
N PRO A 501 11.23 1.96 -16.61
CA PRO A 501 11.54 0.61 -17.06
C PRO A 501 10.83 -0.48 -16.25
N ALA A 502 10.71 -0.30 -14.92
CA ALA A 502 10.05 -1.26 -14.03
C ALA A 502 8.56 -1.43 -14.34
N THR A 503 7.81 -0.33 -14.50
CA THR A 503 6.37 -0.41 -14.76
C THR A 503 6.07 -0.78 -16.20
N PHE A 504 6.92 -0.39 -17.14
CA PHE A 504 6.85 -0.87 -18.52
C PHE A 504 7.02 -2.38 -18.60
N SER A 505 8.03 -2.92 -17.93
CA SER A 505 8.37 -4.35 -18.01
C SER A 505 7.37 -5.23 -17.23
N LEU A 506 6.88 -4.77 -16.07
CA LEU A 506 5.79 -5.45 -15.37
C LEU A 506 4.51 -5.44 -16.23
N TRP A 507 4.21 -4.34 -16.91
CA TRP A 507 3.06 -4.30 -17.82
C TRP A 507 3.22 -5.28 -18.99
N ALA A 508 4.39 -5.33 -19.62
CA ALA A 508 4.66 -6.26 -20.71
C ALA A 508 4.44 -7.73 -20.25
N LEU A 509 4.94 -8.08 -19.06
CA LEU A 509 4.69 -9.39 -18.44
C LEU A 509 3.19 -9.64 -18.20
N LEU A 510 2.48 -8.68 -17.61
CA LEU A 510 1.04 -8.85 -17.34
C LEU A 510 0.24 -8.98 -18.63
N ARG A 511 0.60 -8.22 -19.67
CA ARG A 511 -0.07 -8.25 -20.97
C ARG A 511 0.13 -9.61 -21.65
N SER A 512 1.35 -10.10 -21.73
CA SER A 512 1.65 -11.40 -22.34
C SER A 512 0.94 -12.55 -21.62
N LEU A 513 0.93 -12.53 -20.29
CA LEU A 513 0.27 -13.56 -19.47
C LEU A 513 -1.26 -13.50 -19.50
N SER A 514 -1.85 -12.41 -20.03
CA SER A 514 -3.30 -12.21 -20.13
C SER A 514 -3.85 -12.34 -21.55
N GLU A 515 -3.01 -12.73 -22.53
CA GLU A 515 -3.45 -12.95 -23.91
C GLU A 515 -4.47 -14.08 -24.04
N VAL A 516 -4.29 -15.15 -23.25
CA VAL A 516 -5.26 -16.23 -23.16
C VAL A 516 -6.27 -15.89 -22.06
N PRO A 517 -7.58 -15.81 -22.39
CA PRO A 517 -8.61 -15.52 -21.41
C PRO A 517 -8.52 -16.45 -20.19
N GLU A 518 -8.69 -15.88 -18.99
CA GLU A 518 -8.65 -16.57 -17.70
C GLU A 518 -7.33 -17.29 -17.33
N GLN A 519 -6.30 -17.24 -18.18
CA GLN A 519 -5.00 -17.85 -17.87
C GLN A 519 -4.31 -17.11 -16.72
N LEU A 520 -4.34 -15.77 -16.73
CA LEU A 520 -3.97 -14.96 -15.58
C LEU A 520 -5.11 -14.97 -14.54
N ALA A 521 -4.99 -15.87 -13.55
CA ALA A 521 -6.00 -16.08 -12.52
C ALA A 521 -6.06 -14.94 -11.49
N LEU A 522 -4.93 -14.29 -11.22
CA LEU A 522 -4.82 -13.29 -10.16
C LEU A 522 -3.63 -12.36 -10.38
N PHE A 523 -3.85 -11.06 -10.20
CA PHE A 523 -2.82 -10.05 -10.00
C PHE A 523 -3.04 -9.29 -8.68
N VAL A 524 -2.02 -9.18 -7.84
CA VAL A 524 -2.04 -8.38 -6.61
C VAL A 524 -0.80 -7.48 -6.52
N ASP A 525 -1.03 -6.18 -6.43
CA ASP A 525 0.00 -5.17 -6.16
C ASP A 525 -0.04 -4.76 -4.68
N MET A 526 1.05 -4.96 -3.94
CA MET A 526 1.12 -4.78 -2.50
C MET A 526 1.68 -3.41 -2.10
N HIS A 527 0.93 -2.69 -1.26
CA HIS A 527 1.20 -1.31 -0.81
C HIS A 527 1.03 -1.18 0.71
N ALA A 528 1.30 0.01 1.23
CA ALA A 528 1.03 0.35 2.62
C ALA A 528 0.38 1.72 2.79
N HIS A 529 -0.55 1.83 3.75
CA HIS A 529 -1.32 3.03 4.00
C HIS A 529 -0.98 3.66 5.35
N SER A 530 -0.58 4.93 5.34
CA SER A 530 -0.14 5.65 6.55
C SER A 530 -1.25 6.36 7.33
N ASN A 531 -2.45 6.42 6.75
CA ASN A 531 -3.60 7.14 7.32
C ASN A 531 -4.83 6.27 7.61
N GLN A 532 -4.86 5.05 7.08
CA GLN A 532 -5.98 4.11 7.25
C GLN A 532 -5.46 2.95 8.09
N ARG A 533 -6.32 2.47 8.99
CA ARG A 533 -6.08 1.31 9.84
C ARG A 533 -6.63 0.08 9.11
N GLY A 534 -6.16 -1.11 9.45
CA GLY A 534 -6.58 -2.33 8.77
C GLY A 534 -5.71 -2.68 7.57
N ILE A 535 -5.87 -3.92 7.10
CA ILE A 535 -5.41 -4.34 5.78
C ILE A 535 -6.64 -4.57 4.91
N PHE A 536 -6.67 -4.02 3.70
CA PHE A 536 -7.85 -4.06 2.83
C PHE A 536 -7.46 -3.99 1.35
N PHE A 537 -8.40 -4.40 0.50
CA PHE A 537 -8.23 -4.36 -0.95
C PHE A 537 -8.90 -3.14 -1.57
N TYR A 538 -8.23 -2.59 -2.57
CA TYR A 538 -8.86 -1.83 -3.63
C TYR A 538 -9.08 -2.73 -4.84
N GLY A 539 -10.33 -2.85 -5.27
CA GLY A 539 -10.72 -3.53 -6.49
C GLY A 539 -11.11 -2.56 -7.60
N ASN A 540 -11.69 -3.09 -8.66
CA ASN A 540 -12.27 -2.32 -9.75
C ASN A 540 -13.80 -2.36 -9.69
N ASN A 541 -14.44 -1.27 -10.10
CA ASN A 541 -15.84 -1.24 -10.45
C ASN A 541 -16.00 -1.92 -11.83
N ILE A 542 -16.63 -3.08 -11.84
CA ILE A 542 -16.79 -3.95 -13.00
C ILE A 542 -18.27 -4.27 -13.23
N ASP A 543 -18.60 -5.05 -14.27
CA ASP A 543 -19.98 -5.47 -14.50
C ASP A 543 -20.53 -6.29 -13.32
N THR A 544 -21.85 -6.22 -13.12
CA THR A 544 -22.53 -6.77 -11.93
C THR A 544 -22.23 -8.25 -11.69
N THR A 545 -22.15 -9.05 -12.75
CA THR A 545 -21.97 -10.51 -12.65
C THR A 545 -20.56 -10.81 -12.14
N SER A 546 -19.55 -10.25 -12.81
CA SER A 546 -18.14 -10.41 -12.43
C SER A 546 -17.84 -9.76 -11.08
N HIS A 547 -18.56 -8.70 -10.71
CA HIS A 547 -18.37 -7.96 -9.48
C HIS A 547 -18.47 -8.86 -8.24
N PHE A 548 -19.45 -9.76 -8.22
CA PHE A 548 -19.60 -10.72 -7.12
C PHE A 548 -18.37 -11.60 -6.98
N GLU A 549 -17.78 -12.10 -8.07
CA GLU A 549 -16.59 -12.94 -8.01
C GLU A 549 -15.40 -12.17 -7.41
N THR A 550 -15.26 -10.89 -7.76
CA THR A 550 -14.15 -10.09 -7.23
C THR A 550 -14.28 -9.76 -5.75
N LEU A 551 -15.51 -9.56 -5.27
CA LEU A 551 -15.82 -9.41 -3.84
C LEU A 551 -15.66 -10.72 -3.08
N MET A 552 -16.08 -11.84 -3.67
CA MET A 552 -15.96 -13.16 -3.05
C MET A 552 -14.50 -13.50 -2.77
N TYR A 553 -13.60 -13.24 -3.72
CA TYR A 553 -12.17 -13.48 -3.51
C TYR A 553 -11.63 -12.74 -2.28
N THR A 554 -11.95 -11.45 -2.11
CA THR A 554 -11.44 -10.69 -0.95
C THR A 554 -12.04 -11.17 0.37
N GLN A 555 -13.27 -11.68 0.36
CA GLN A 555 -13.88 -12.33 1.52
C GLN A 555 -13.21 -13.69 1.84
N LEU A 556 -12.82 -14.46 0.83
CA LEU A 556 -12.07 -15.72 1.03
C LEU A 556 -10.68 -15.47 1.64
N VAL A 557 -10.02 -14.38 1.24
CA VAL A 557 -8.78 -13.95 1.91
C VAL A 557 -9.07 -13.55 3.37
N ALA A 558 -10.19 -12.88 3.64
CA ALA A 558 -10.59 -12.49 5.01
C ALA A 558 -10.83 -13.69 5.93
N PHE A 559 -11.34 -14.81 5.41
CA PHE A 559 -11.47 -16.05 6.20
C PHE A 559 -10.13 -16.63 6.63
N ASN A 560 -9.04 -16.26 5.96
CA ASN A 560 -7.70 -16.80 6.19
C ASN A 560 -6.75 -15.80 6.86
N SER A 561 -7.16 -14.55 7.12
CA SER A 561 -6.35 -13.56 7.84
C SER A 561 -7.18 -12.79 8.85
N PRO A 562 -6.80 -12.79 10.14
CA PRO A 562 -7.47 -11.97 11.14
C PRO A 562 -7.20 -10.46 10.94
N TYR A 563 -6.26 -10.11 10.07
CA TYR A 563 -5.82 -8.74 9.82
C TYR A 563 -6.47 -8.11 8.59
N LEU A 564 -7.06 -8.90 7.68
CA LEU A 564 -7.76 -8.40 6.51
C LEU A 564 -9.20 -8.04 6.86
N GLU A 565 -9.55 -6.76 6.68
CA GLU A 565 -10.87 -6.23 6.99
C GLU A 565 -11.71 -6.08 5.73
N PHE A 566 -12.53 -7.09 5.43
CA PHE A 566 -13.37 -7.12 4.22
C PHE A 566 -14.21 -5.85 4.03
N LYS A 567 -14.83 -5.35 5.09
CA LYS A 567 -15.67 -4.14 5.05
C LYS A 567 -14.91 -2.86 4.69
N GLN A 568 -13.59 -2.83 4.91
CA GLN A 568 -12.75 -1.69 4.53
C GLN A 568 -12.31 -1.72 3.07
N CYS A 569 -12.54 -2.81 2.36
CA CYS A 569 -12.24 -2.85 0.94
C CYS A 569 -13.07 -1.80 0.17
N ASP A 570 -12.55 -1.34 -0.98
CA ASP A 570 -13.19 -0.32 -1.79
C ASP A 570 -13.15 -0.70 -3.28
N PHE A 571 -14.34 -0.96 -3.81
CA PHE A 571 -14.60 -1.30 -5.21
C PHE A 571 -15.41 -0.19 -5.90
N THR A 572 -15.42 1.02 -5.35
CA THR A 572 -16.15 2.13 -5.94
C THR A 572 -15.44 2.64 -7.18
N GLU A 573 -16.21 3.05 -8.17
CA GLU A 573 -15.67 3.72 -9.35
C GLU A 573 -14.93 5.01 -8.95
N SER A 574 -15.44 5.72 -7.94
CA SER A 574 -14.79 6.93 -7.42
C SER A 574 -13.36 6.67 -6.96
N ASN A 575 -13.04 5.48 -6.43
CA ASN A 575 -11.68 5.12 -6.05
C ASN A 575 -10.79 4.86 -7.28
N MET A 576 -11.32 4.25 -8.35
CA MET A 576 -10.55 4.00 -9.58
C MET A 576 -10.08 5.30 -10.24
N PHE A 577 -10.92 6.33 -10.23
CA PHE A 577 -10.65 7.62 -10.89
C PHE A 577 -10.33 8.76 -9.93
N ALA A 578 -10.00 8.44 -8.67
CA ALA A 578 -9.65 9.46 -7.69
C ALA A 578 -8.36 10.19 -8.09
N THR A 579 -8.36 11.52 -7.97
CA THR A 579 -7.17 12.34 -8.18
C THR A 579 -6.40 12.49 -6.86
N SER A 580 -5.10 12.23 -6.91
CA SER A 580 -4.20 12.41 -5.77
C SER A 580 -3.98 13.90 -5.46
N ARG A 581 -3.38 14.19 -4.30
CA ARG A 581 -3.00 15.57 -3.95
C ARG A 581 -1.98 16.19 -4.92
N SER A 582 -1.23 15.37 -5.66
CA SER A 582 -0.29 15.83 -6.68
C SER A 582 -0.96 16.03 -8.06
N GLY A 583 -2.29 15.92 -8.15
CA GLY A 583 -3.04 16.11 -9.39
C GLY A 583 -3.06 14.89 -10.31
N THR A 584 -2.47 13.76 -9.91
CA THR A 584 -2.41 12.53 -10.72
C THR A 584 -3.60 11.61 -10.44
N CYS A 585 -4.28 11.18 -11.49
CA CYS A 585 -5.42 10.27 -11.39
C CYS A 585 -4.98 8.84 -11.10
N LYS A 586 -5.75 8.09 -10.29
CA LYS A 586 -5.53 6.67 -10.02
C LYS A 586 -5.87 5.75 -11.20
N ASN A 587 -6.47 6.29 -12.26
CA ASN A 587 -6.79 5.53 -13.48
C ASN A 587 -5.53 4.95 -14.17
N SER A 588 -4.36 5.51 -13.89
CA SER A 588 -3.06 5.05 -14.35
C SER A 588 -2.30 4.18 -13.33
N SER A 589 -2.99 3.68 -12.31
CA SER A 589 -2.47 2.61 -11.45
C SER A 589 -2.51 1.26 -12.16
N CYS A 590 -1.63 0.34 -11.76
CA CYS A 590 -1.48 -0.95 -12.44
C CYS A 590 -2.81 -1.70 -12.53
N ARG A 591 -3.48 -1.85 -11.39
CA ARG A 591 -4.77 -2.54 -11.27
C ARG A 591 -5.82 -1.99 -12.25
N VAL A 592 -5.98 -0.67 -12.29
CA VAL A 592 -7.02 -0.04 -13.10
C VAL A 592 -6.67 -0.17 -14.58
N ALA A 593 -5.42 0.13 -14.95
CA ALA A 593 -4.95 -0.03 -16.33
C ALA A 593 -5.13 -1.48 -16.80
N LEU A 594 -4.75 -2.47 -16.00
CA LEU A 594 -4.81 -3.88 -16.35
C LEU A 594 -6.24 -4.35 -16.62
N TYR A 595 -7.19 -3.93 -15.79
CA TYR A 595 -8.59 -4.19 -16.05
C TYR A 595 -9.09 -3.45 -17.30
N THR A 596 -8.82 -2.14 -17.43
CA THR A 596 -9.39 -1.34 -18.52
C THR A 596 -8.78 -1.62 -19.89
N GLU A 597 -7.52 -2.06 -19.96
CA GLU A 597 -6.80 -2.30 -21.22
C GLU A 597 -6.65 -3.79 -21.55
N ALA A 598 -6.65 -4.69 -20.56
CA ALA A 598 -6.47 -6.14 -20.77
C ALA A 598 -7.62 -7.01 -20.26
N GLY A 599 -8.66 -6.42 -19.64
CA GLY A 599 -9.86 -7.17 -19.20
C GLY A 599 -9.67 -8.08 -17.99
N VAL A 600 -8.55 -7.96 -17.25
CA VAL A 600 -8.25 -8.85 -16.13
C VAL A 600 -9.11 -8.48 -14.91
N LEU A 601 -10.11 -9.32 -14.61
CA LEU A 601 -11.08 -9.11 -13.53
C LEU A 601 -10.43 -9.14 -12.15
N HIS A 602 -9.63 -10.17 -11.86
CA HIS A 602 -8.96 -10.38 -10.58
C HIS A 602 -7.64 -9.62 -10.50
N SER A 603 -7.72 -8.31 -10.65
CA SER A 603 -6.62 -7.39 -10.42
C SER A 603 -6.90 -6.55 -9.18
N TYR A 604 -5.95 -6.53 -8.24
CA TYR A 604 -6.13 -5.86 -6.94
C TYR A 604 -4.92 -5.05 -6.52
N THR A 605 -5.17 -4.03 -5.71
CA THR A 605 -4.16 -3.43 -4.84
C THR A 605 -4.52 -3.78 -3.42
N ILE A 606 -3.58 -4.32 -2.64
CA ILE A 606 -3.76 -4.50 -1.20
C ILE A 606 -2.98 -3.43 -0.46
N GLU A 607 -3.63 -2.78 0.49
CA GLU A 607 -3.08 -1.71 1.31
C GLU A 607 -3.00 -2.20 2.75
N ALA A 608 -1.79 -2.26 3.30
CA ALA A 608 -1.59 -2.60 4.70
C ALA A 608 -1.37 -1.34 5.54
N SER A 609 -2.16 -1.14 6.59
CA SER A 609 -1.77 -0.16 7.60
C SER A 609 -0.38 -0.50 8.11
N TYR A 610 0.43 0.52 8.33
CA TYR A 610 1.65 0.31 9.08
C TYR A 610 1.30 -0.16 10.50
N VAL A 611 0.28 0.47 11.13
CA VAL A 611 0.03 0.50 12.58
C VAL A 611 -0.69 -0.72 13.12
N GLU A 612 -1.95 -0.80 12.78
CA GLU A 612 -2.93 -1.60 13.48
C GLU A 612 -4.23 -1.70 12.67
N GLY A 613 -5.04 -2.68 13.04
CA GLY A 613 -6.41 -2.84 12.55
C GLY A 613 -7.40 -1.92 13.24
N ASN A 614 -8.60 -1.81 12.68
CA ASN A 614 -9.77 -1.32 13.42
C ASN A 614 -10.40 -2.43 14.25
N VAL A 615 -10.46 -3.65 13.69
CA VAL A 615 -10.99 -4.86 14.33
C VAL A 615 -10.19 -6.08 13.86
N PHE A 616 -10.20 -7.14 14.66
CA PHE A 616 -9.78 -8.45 14.17
C PHE A 616 -10.94 -9.12 13.42
N THR A 617 -10.65 -9.69 12.26
CA THR A 617 -11.58 -10.56 11.55
C THR A 617 -11.57 -11.93 12.23
N PRO A 618 -12.71 -12.46 12.72
CA PRO A 618 -12.75 -13.79 13.32
C PRO A 618 -12.36 -14.85 12.29
N VAL A 619 -11.32 -15.62 12.59
CA VAL A 619 -10.85 -16.73 11.75
C VAL A 619 -11.21 -18.06 12.39
N VAL A 620 -11.81 -18.97 11.63
CA VAL A 620 -12.14 -20.31 12.11
C VAL A 620 -10.86 -21.10 12.34
N ALA A 621 -10.67 -21.62 13.56
CA ALA A 621 -9.57 -22.48 13.92
C ALA A 621 -9.68 -23.85 13.22
N LEU A 622 -8.55 -24.36 12.72
CA LEU A 622 -8.47 -25.68 12.10
C LEU A 622 -7.69 -26.60 13.03
N THR A 623 -8.35 -27.60 13.63
CA THR A 623 -7.74 -28.51 14.62
C THR A 623 -6.84 -29.57 14.02
N ASN A 624 -6.86 -29.76 12.70
CA ASN A 624 -6.27 -30.91 12.03
C ASN A 624 -4.94 -30.59 11.32
N ILE A 625 -4.36 -29.39 11.52
CA ILE A 625 -3.08 -29.00 10.93
C ILE A 625 -2.02 -28.93 12.03
N THR A 626 -1.08 -29.88 12.02
CA THR A 626 0.06 -29.91 12.93
C THR A 626 0.98 -28.70 12.71
N GLY A 627 1.44 -28.04 13.78
CA GLY A 627 2.42 -26.94 13.71
C GLY A 627 1.84 -25.55 13.44
N ARG A 628 0.52 -25.36 13.65
CA ARG A 628 -0.18 -24.06 13.49
C ARG A 628 -0.93 -23.63 14.74
N GLU A 629 -0.53 -24.16 15.90
CA GLU A 629 -1.09 -23.85 17.24
C GLU A 629 -1.04 -22.34 17.56
N ASP A 630 -0.08 -21.62 16.98
CA ASP A 630 0.04 -20.17 17.09
C ASP A 630 -1.15 -19.39 16.48
N GLU A 631 -1.81 -19.91 15.44
CA GLU A 631 -2.96 -19.21 14.80
C GLU A 631 -4.16 -19.13 15.74
N THR A 632 -4.34 -20.15 16.58
CA THR A 632 -5.36 -20.19 17.63
C THR A 632 -5.05 -19.22 18.77
N LEU A 633 -3.78 -19.09 19.17
CA LEU A 633 -3.35 -18.23 20.27
C LEU A 633 -3.49 -16.72 19.97
N GLU A 634 -3.31 -16.31 18.71
CA GLU A 634 -3.50 -14.91 18.28
C GLU A 634 -4.98 -14.47 18.32
N ASN A 635 -5.92 -15.38 18.03
CA ASN A 635 -7.36 -15.10 18.14
C ASN A 635 -7.81 -14.87 19.59
N GLU A 636 -7.15 -15.52 20.56
CA GLU A 636 -7.53 -15.49 21.98
C GLU A 636 -6.80 -14.38 22.78
N SER A 637 -5.58 -14.02 22.39
CA SER A 637 -4.71 -13.07 23.11
C SER A 637 -5.00 -11.59 22.81
N ALA A 638 -6.22 -11.23 22.39
CA ALA A 638 -6.58 -9.92 21.81
C ALA A 638 -6.47 -8.71 22.79
N GLY A 639 -5.25 -8.37 23.19
CA GLY A 639 -4.82 -7.01 23.49
C GLY A 639 -4.56 -6.21 22.20
N LYS A 640 -4.30 -4.90 22.36
CA LYS A 640 -4.19 -3.86 21.30
C LYS A 640 -3.70 -4.38 19.93
N LEU A 641 -4.47 -4.07 18.88
CA LEU A 641 -4.40 -4.44 17.45
C LEU A 641 -3.09 -4.15 16.67
N ARG A 642 -1.92 -4.14 17.32
CA ARG A 642 -0.67 -3.67 16.70
C ARG A 642 -0.09 -4.70 15.74
N TYR A 643 0.17 -4.27 14.52
CA TYR A 643 0.77 -5.12 13.49
C TYR A 643 2.27 -5.31 13.71
N THR A 644 2.71 -6.53 13.46
CA THR A 644 4.11 -6.96 13.45
C THR A 644 4.49 -7.45 12.06
N VAL A 645 5.77 -7.77 11.86
CA VAL A 645 6.22 -8.48 10.64
C VAL A 645 5.38 -9.75 10.43
N ARG A 646 5.15 -10.53 11.50
CA ARG A 646 4.32 -11.74 11.45
C ARG A 646 2.90 -11.48 10.95
N SER A 647 2.26 -10.40 11.37
CA SER A 647 0.91 -10.01 10.91
C SER A 647 0.86 -9.80 9.38
N PHE A 648 1.90 -9.19 8.82
CA PHE A 648 2.02 -9.03 7.37
C PHE A 648 2.28 -10.36 6.67
N ASN A 649 3.18 -11.20 7.20
CA ASN A 649 3.45 -12.52 6.63
C ASN A 649 2.19 -13.40 6.57
N ILE A 650 1.39 -13.44 7.65
CA ILE A 650 0.12 -14.17 7.71
C ILE A 650 -0.85 -13.68 6.63
N THR A 651 -0.90 -12.36 6.40
CA THR A 651 -1.77 -11.80 5.35
C THR A 651 -1.29 -12.15 3.95
N GLY A 652 0.03 -12.19 3.73
CA GLY A 652 0.62 -12.70 2.49
C GLY A 652 0.23 -14.15 2.21
N GLU A 653 0.27 -15.01 3.23
CA GLU A 653 -0.20 -16.38 3.13
C GLU A 653 -1.71 -16.45 2.80
N ALA A 654 -2.53 -15.66 3.49
CA ALA A 654 -3.98 -15.67 3.31
C ALA A 654 -4.43 -15.31 1.87
N ILE A 655 -3.65 -14.47 1.16
CA ILE A 655 -3.88 -14.16 -0.26
C ILE A 655 -3.83 -15.44 -1.09
N LEU A 656 -2.85 -16.31 -0.83
CA LEU A 656 -2.66 -17.57 -1.54
C LEU A 656 -3.74 -18.59 -1.15
N LEU A 657 -4.13 -18.65 0.13
CA LEU A 657 -5.20 -19.54 0.58
C LEU A 657 -6.56 -19.16 0.00
N GLY A 658 -6.86 -17.86 -0.07
CA GLY A 658 -8.07 -17.36 -0.74
C GLY A 658 -8.11 -17.72 -2.22
N LEU A 659 -6.96 -17.77 -2.90
CA LEU A 659 -6.87 -18.23 -4.29
C LEU A 659 -7.21 -19.71 -4.43
N LEU A 660 -6.71 -20.58 -3.54
CA LEU A 660 -7.08 -21.99 -3.54
C LEU A 660 -8.59 -22.17 -3.31
N ASP A 661 -9.14 -21.47 -2.32
CA ASP A 661 -10.57 -21.52 -2.00
C ASP A 661 -11.42 -21.09 -3.19
N LYS A 662 -11.03 -20.01 -3.87
CA LYS A 662 -11.72 -19.49 -5.07
C LYS A 662 -11.83 -20.56 -6.17
N HIS A 663 -10.78 -21.37 -6.32
CA HIS A 663 -10.74 -22.41 -7.33
C HIS A 663 -11.20 -23.78 -6.84
N SER A 664 -11.69 -23.87 -5.59
CA SER A 664 -12.07 -25.15 -4.96
C SER A 664 -10.93 -26.18 -4.91
N LEU A 665 -9.70 -25.69 -4.76
CA LEU A 665 -8.47 -26.48 -4.73
C LEU A 665 -7.83 -26.54 -3.33
N ASN A 666 -8.46 -25.94 -2.32
CA ASN A 666 -7.90 -25.89 -0.98
C ASN A 666 -8.15 -27.20 -0.22
N PRO A 667 -7.11 -28.04 0.03
CA PRO A 667 -7.28 -29.31 0.73
C PRO A 667 -7.67 -29.13 2.20
N VAL A 668 -7.44 -27.94 2.79
CA VAL A 668 -7.81 -27.63 4.18
C VAL A 668 -8.52 -26.27 4.23
N SER A 669 -9.62 -26.17 3.49
CA SER A 669 -10.44 -24.96 3.43
C SER A 669 -11.15 -24.66 4.75
N ARG A 670 -11.20 -23.38 5.12
CA ARG A 670 -12.06 -22.90 6.22
C ARG A 670 -13.52 -22.77 5.83
N LEU A 671 -13.82 -22.66 4.53
CA LEU A 671 -15.16 -22.35 4.02
C LEU A 671 -16.25 -23.35 4.49
N PRO A 672 -16.02 -24.68 4.53
CA PRO A 672 -16.97 -25.66 5.09
C PRO A 672 -17.37 -25.44 6.55
N HIS A 673 -16.48 -24.80 7.32
CA HIS A 673 -16.67 -24.54 8.73
C HIS A 673 -17.26 -23.15 9.02
N THR A 674 -17.47 -22.34 7.99
CA THR A 674 -18.20 -21.06 8.10
C THR A 674 -19.71 -21.26 7.96
N MET A 675 -20.49 -20.21 8.21
CA MET A 675 -21.94 -20.19 7.94
C MET A 675 -22.28 -20.39 6.44
N PHE A 676 -21.33 -20.17 5.54
CA PHE A 676 -21.55 -20.25 4.10
C PHE A 676 -21.42 -21.68 3.55
N ARG A 677 -20.66 -22.54 4.25
CA ARG A 677 -20.39 -23.97 3.93
C ARG A 677 -19.65 -24.23 2.61
N ASN A 678 -19.93 -23.51 1.55
CA ASN A 678 -19.32 -23.70 0.24
C ASN A 678 -19.33 -22.40 -0.56
N PHE A 679 -18.72 -22.44 -1.76
CA PHE A 679 -18.58 -21.27 -2.62
C PHE A 679 -19.94 -20.71 -3.07
N GLU A 680 -20.88 -21.59 -3.40
CA GLU A 680 -22.22 -21.19 -3.85
C GLU A 680 -23.03 -20.53 -2.72
N GLY A 681 -22.96 -21.06 -1.50
CA GLY A 681 -23.57 -20.45 -0.32
C GLY A 681 -23.02 -19.06 -0.03
N LEU A 682 -21.71 -18.86 -0.20
CA LEU A 682 -21.08 -17.54 -0.09
C LEU A 682 -21.58 -16.58 -1.19
N LYS A 683 -21.67 -17.06 -2.43
CA LYS A 683 -22.15 -16.27 -3.58
C LYS A 683 -23.59 -15.82 -3.38
N GLN A 684 -24.48 -16.72 -2.98
CA GLN A 684 -25.88 -16.43 -2.71
C GLN A 684 -26.03 -15.44 -1.56
N TRP A 685 -25.27 -15.63 -0.48
CA TRP A 685 -25.26 -14.68 0.63
C TRP A 685 -24.83 -13.29 0.18
N LEU A 686 -23.71 -13.19 -0.54
CA LEU A 686 -23.17 -11.91 -0.99
C LEU A 686 -24.14 -11.19 -1.95
N SER A 687 -24.72 -11.94 -2.90
CA SER A 687 -25.75 -11.44 -3.81
C SER A 687 -26.95 -10.89 -3.06
N ARG A 688 -27.46 -11.63 -2.07
CA ARG A 688 -28.56 -11.17 -1.20
C ARG A 688 -28.16 -9.91 -0.42
N GLN A 689 -26.95 -9.84 0.14
CA GLN A 689 -26.52 -8.65 0.89
C GLN A 689 -26.42 -7.41 -0.01
N VAL A 690 -25.90 -7.54 -1.23
CA VAL A 690 -25.85 -6.42 -2.19
C VAL A 690 -27.26 -5.94 -2.50
N LYS A 691 -28.19 -6.86 -2.76
CA LYS A 691 -29.60 -6.56 -3.01
C LYS A 691 -30.26 -5.82 -1.83
N ILE A 692 -29.99 -6.26 -0.59
CA ILE A 692 -30.50 -5.62 0.63
C ILE A 692 -29.98 -4.18 0.77
N GLU A 693 -28.69 -3.97 0.57
CA GLU A 693 -28.07 -2.64 0.70
C GLU A 693 -28.51 -1.70 -0.45
N LEU A 694 -28.71 -2.22 -1.66
CA LEU A 694 -29.33 -1.48 -2.76
C LEU A 694 -30.76 -1.08 -2.44
N ALA A 695 -31.57 -2.00 -1.91
CA ALA A 695 -32.95 -1.70 -1.54
C ALA A 695 -33.03 -0.55 -0.53
N GLU A 696 -32.19 -0.59 0.51
CA GLU A 696 -32.08 0.50 1.48
C GLU A 696 -31.70 1.82 0.81
N ARG A 697 -30.72 1.79 -0.10
CA ARG A 697 -30.22 3.01 -0.74
C ARG A 697 -31.25 3.61 -1.71
N ILE A 698 -31.93 2.77 -2.49
CA ILE A 698 -33.01 3.17 -3.40
C ILE A 698 -34.16 3.76 -2.59
N PHE A 699 -34.54 3.15 -1.47
CA PHE A 699 -35.60 3.68 -0.62
C PHE A 699 -35.27 5.07 -0.08
N ILE A 700 -34.03 5.32 0.35
CA ILE A 700 -33.59 6.66 0.78
C ILE A 700 -33.75 7.70 -0.34
N ILE A 701 -33.42 7.33 -1.58
CA ILE A 701 -33.59 8.19 -2.77
C ILE A 701 -35.08 8.45 -3.01
N ALA A 702 -35.89 7.39 -3.10
CA ALA A 702 -37.32 7.49 -3.35
C ALA A 702 -38.05 8.31 -2.28
N HIS A 703 -37.75 8.09 -1.01
CA HIS A 703 -38.33 8.86 0.08
C HIS A 703 -37.96 10.35 0.01
N LYS A 704 -36.74 10.68 -0.42
CA LYS A 704 -36.32 12.09 -0.54
C LYS A 704 -37.11 12.84 -1.62
N GLU A 705 -37.45 12.15 -2.70
CA GLU A 705 -38.13 12.67 -3.89
C GLU A 705 -39.65 12.65 -3.73
N HIS A 706 -40.21 11.55 -3.20
CA HIS A 706 -41.65 11.29 -3.17
C HIS A 706 -42.26 11.16 -1.76
N GLY A 707 -41.44 10.97 -0.73
CA GLY A 707 -41.88 10.70 0.65
C GLY A 707 -42.21 11.92 1.51
N ARG A 708 -42.38 13.12 0.93
CA ARG A 708 -42.64 14.37 1.67
C ARG A 708 -44.12 14.66 1.95
N GLY A 709 -45.05 13.85 1.43
CA GLY A 709 -46.47 13.90 1.77
C GLY A 709 -46.77 13.18 3.08
N LYS A 710 -47.75 13.65 3.88
CA LYS A 710 -48.31 12.83 4.95
C LYS A 710 -48.90 11.56 4.30
N PRO A 711 -48.63 10.34 4.81
CA PRO A 711 -49.31 9.15 4.31
C PRO A 711 -50.78 9.23 4.76
N THR A 712 -51.60 9.94 3.98
CA THR A 712 -53.05 9.93 4.07
C THR A 712 -53.53 8.55 3.63
N GLU A 713 -54.11 7.80 4.58
CA GLU A 713 -55.03 6.69 4.35
C GLU A 713 -54.77 5.84 3.09
N LEU A 714 -53.60 5.21 3.02
CA LEU A 714 -53.31 4.19 2.02
C LEU A 714 -53.44 2.81 2.66
N ASP A 715 -54.27 1.95 2.06
CA ASP A 715 -54.43 0.53 2.42
C ASP A 715 -53.14 -0.30 2.16
N SER A 716 -52.15 0.28 1.47
CA SER A 716 -50.86 -0.34 1.12
C SER A 716 -49.73 0.08 2.06
N SER A 717 -48.76 -0.83 2.26
CA SER A 717 -47.50 -0.58 2.98
C SER A 717 -46.84 0.75 2.52
N PRO A 718 -46.35 1.61 3.42
CA PRO A 718 -45.73 2.90 3.05
C PRO A 718 -44.51 2.73 2.13
N TYR A 719 -43.88 1.55 2.13
CA TYR A 719 -42.80 1.21 1.20
C TYR A 719 -43.30 1.07 -0.24
N VAL A 720 -44.47 0.45 -0.42
CA VAL A 720 -45.11 0.25 -1.74
C VAL A 720 -45.44 1.60 -2.36
N ALA A 721 -46.17 2.45 -1.64
CA ALA A 721 -46.59 3.75 -2.14
C ALA A 721 -45.40 4.63 -2.58
N ILE A 722 -44.32 4.65 -1.78
CA ILE A 722 -43.12 5.44 -2.08
C ILE A 722 -42.38 4.86 -3.29
N LEU A 723 -42.17 3.55 -3.36
CA LEU A 723 -41.40 2.94 -4.45
C LEU A 723 -42.17 2.88 -5.77
N GLU A 724 -43.48 2.65 -5.75
CA GLU A 724 -44.33 2.69 -6.94
C GLU A 724 -44.39 4.11 -7.53
N SER A 725 -44.40 5.14 -6.68
CA SER A 725 -44.40 6.53 -7.14
C SER A 725 -43.13 6.95 -7.89
N MET A 726 -42.01 6.26 -7.66
CA MET A 726 -40.76 6.43 -8.41
C MET A 726 -40.86 5.81 -9.82
N GLY A 727 -41.62 4.72 -9.96
CA GLY A 727 -41.73 3.95 -11.20
C GLY A 727 -40.44 3.23 -11.59
N ALA A 728 -40.53 2.25 -12.50
CA ALA A 728 -39.38 1.45 -12.92
C ALA A 728 -38.30 2.27 -13.64
N GLU A 729 -38.71 3.26 -14.44
CA GLU A 729 -37.79 4.17 -15.15
C GLU A 729 -37.09 5.18 -14.23
N GLY A 730 -37.66 5.44 -13.05
CA GLY A 730 -37.04 6.29 -12.03
C GLY A 730 -35.91 5.61 -11.26
N LEU A 731 -35.76 4.28 -11.37
CA LEU A 731 -34.67 3.56 -10.70
C LEU A 731 -33.32 3.96 -11.32
N PRO A 732 -32.33 4.39 -10.52
CA PRO A 732 -31.01 4.70 -11.03
C PRO A 732 -30.30 3.41 -11.46
N ASP A 733 -29.74 3.36 -12.67
CA ASP A 733 -29.04 2.17 -13.16
C ASP A 733 -27.66 1.95 -12.49
N LYS A 734 -27.15 2.99 -11.82
CA LYS A 734 -25.87 2.96 -11.12
C LYS A 734 -25.98 3.56 -9.73
N ILE A 735 -25.58 2.80 -8.72
CA ILE A 735 -25.63 3.22 -7.31
C ILE A 735 -24.30 2.91 -6.64
N THR A 736 -23.81 3.85 -5.82
CA THR A 736 -22.68 3.60 -4.94
C THR A 736 -23.16 3.34 -3.51
N LEU A 737 -22.84 2.14 -3.01
CA LEU A 737 -23.06 1.68 -1.66
C LEU A 737 -21.86 2.07 -0.78
N LYS A 738 -22.12 2.79 0.31
CA LYS A 738 -21.13 3.22 1.30
C LYS A 738 -21.71 3.09 2.69
N GLY A 739 -20.86 2.77 3.67
CA GLY A 739 -21.30 2.63 5.07
C GLY A 739 -22.26 1.46 5.29
N CYS A 740 -22.20 0.44 4.43
CA CYS A 740 -23.04 -0.76 4.51
C CYS A 740 -22.82 -1.53 5.81
N ARG A 741 -23.77 -2.40 6.16
CA ARG A 741 -23.70 -3.22 7.37
C ARG A 741 -22.46 -4.12 7.37
N VAL A 742 -22.34 -4.93 6.31
CA VAL A 742 -21.31 -5.98 6.19
C VAL A 742 -20.47 -5.88 4.91
N LEU A 743 -20.93 -5.13 3.91
CA LEU A 743 -20.26 -5.04 2.62
C LEU A 743 -19.21 -3.92 2.57
N PRO A 744 -18.15 -4.09 1.76
CA PRO A 744 -17.26 -3.00 1.39
C PRO A 744 -17.98 -1.88 0.65
N SER A 745 -17.31 -0.73 0.55
CA SER A 745 -17.79 0.33 -0.33
C SER A 745 -17.72 -0.16 -1.77
N THR A 746 -18.84 -0.11 -2.49
CA THR A 746 -18.91 -0.63 -3.86
C THR A 746 -19.83 0.20 -4.74
N THR A 747 -19.49 0.31 -6.01
CA THR A 747 -20.39 0.84 -7.03
C THR A 747 -21.02 -0.34 -7.78
N VAL A 748 -22.34 -0.34 -7.88
CA VAL A 748 -23.11 -1.34 -8.63
C VAL A 748 -23.71 -0.67 -9.85
N THR A 749 -23.48 -1.25 -11.03
CA THR A 749 -24.08 -0.86 -12.31
C THR A 749 -25.17 -1.88 -12.69
N GLY A 750 -26.05 -1.53 -13.64
CA GLY A 750 -27.13 -2.43 -14.07
C GLY A 750 -28.20 -2.69 -13.00
N VAL A 751 -28.40 -1.76 -12.06
CA VAL A 751 -29.30 -1.95 -10.91
C VAL A 751 -30.73 -2.26 -11.34
N ARG A 752 -31.20 -1.68 -12.44
CA ARG A 752 -32.55 -1.91 -12.99
C ARG A 752 -32.78 -3.37 -13.39
N ARG A 753 -31.72 -4.06 -13.83
CA ARG A 753 -31.77 -5.48 -14.20
C ARG A 753 -31.63 -6.41 -12.98
N LEU A 754 -31.08 -5.89 -11.88
CA LEU A 754 -30.79 -6.68 -10.68
C LEU A 754 -31.98 -6.76 -9.71
N LEU A 755 -32.81 -5.72 -9.67
CA LEU A 755 -33.91 -5.56 -8.72
C LEU A 755 -35.14 -4.91 -9.35
N SER A 756 -36.28 -5.57 -9.20
CA SER A 756 -37.61 -5.01 -9.50
C SER A 756 -38.22 -4.31 -8.27
N ILE A 757 -39.20 -3.42 -8.48
CA ILE A 757 -39.92 -2.75 -7.38
C ILE A 757 -40.54 -3.76 -6.37
N PRO A 758 -41.21 -4.84 -6.80
CA PRO A 758 -41.72 -5.85 -5.88
C PRO A 758 -40.62 -6.51 -5.03
N GLU A 759 -39.47 -6.83 -5.62
CA GLU A 759 -38.32 -7.36 -4.87
C GLU A 759 -37.76 -6.35 -3.88
N LEU A 760 -37.70 -5.06 -4.23
CA LEU A 760 -37.27 -4.00 -3.33
C LEU A 760 -38.16 -3.93 -2.10
N VAL A 761 -39.49 -3.89 -2.28
CA VAL A 761 -40.47 -3.88 -1.18
C VAL A 761 -40.28 -5.10 -0.29
N LEU A 762 -40.20 -6.30 -0.88
CA LEU A 762 -40.03 -7.55 -0.15
C LEU A 762 -38.75 -7.53 0.71
N LEU A 763 -37.63 -7.07 0.15
CA LEU A 763 -36.36 -6.98 0.86
C LEU A 763 -36.42 -5.97 2.01
N LEU A 764 -37.09 -4.84 1.84
CA LEU A 764 -37.28 -3.85 2.90
C LEU A 764 -38.15 -4.43 4.01
N GLU A 765 -39.25 -5.10 3.70
CA GLU A 765 -40.14 -5.67 4.73
C GLU A 765 -39.49 -6.81 5.52
N GLN A 766 -38.61 -7.59 4.89
CA GLN A 766 -37.93 -8.73 5.52
C GLN A 766 -36.65 -8.37 6.26
N THR A 767 -36.17 -7.13 6.20
CA THR A 767 -34.88 -6.74 6.79
C THR A 767 -34.99 -5.55 7.74
N PRO A 768 -34.23 -5.55 8.84
CA PRO A 768 -34.25 -4.44 9.79
C PRO A 768 -33.70 -3.15 9.12
N PRO A 769 -34.26 -1.97 9.44
CA PRO A 769 -33.78 -0.70 8.92
C PRO A 769 -32.34 -0.41 9.34
N SER A 770 -31.53 0.15 8.43
CA SER A 770 -30.17 0.60 8.76
C SER A 770 -30.15 1.98 9.42
N GLY A 771 -31.23 2.76 9.27
CA GLY A 771 -31.39 4.08 9.85
C GLY A 771 -32.60 4.84 9.29
N PRO A 772 -32.74 6.14 9.58
CA PRO A 772 -33.78 6.99 9.00
C PRO A 772 -33.57 7.17 7.47
N PRO A 773 -34.65 7.33 6.69
CA PRO A 773 -36.05 7.49 7.12
C PRO A 773 -36.76 6.17 7.41
N ARG A 774 -36.17 5.01 7.07
CA ARG A 774 -36.84 3.72 7.17
C ARG A 774 -37.12 3.31 8.62
N SER A 775 -36.22 3.62 9.56
CA SER A 775 -36.46 3.38 10.98
C SER A 775 -37.69 4.09 11.51
N LEU A 776 -37.98 5.31 11.04
CA LEU A 776 -39.15 6.09 11.45
C LEU A 776 -40.46 5.47 10.95
N LEU A 777 -40.47 4.96 9.72
CA LEU A 777 -41.64 4.31 9.12
C LEU A 777 -41.86 2.88 9.65
N HIS A 778 -40.77 2.18 9.99
CA HIS A 778 -40.81 0.84 10.53
C HIS A 778 -41.49 0.78 11.92
N ASP A 779 -41.26 1.77 12.78
CA ASP A 779 -41.90 1.86 14.09
C ASP A 779 -43.41 2.16 14.01
N ILE A 780 -43.83 2.95 13.00
CA ILE A 780 -45.25 3.24 12.72
C ILE A 780 -45.98 1.97 12.25
N ASN A 781 -45.35 1.13 11.43
CA ASN A 781 -45.92 -0.15 11.01
C ASN A 781 -46.00 -1.16 12.16
N ARG A 782 -45.00 -1.21 13.04
CA ARG A 782 -45.00 -2.11 14.21
C ARG A 782 -46.07 -1.73 15.23
N SER A 783 -46.29 -0.43 15.47
CA SER A 783 -47.35 0.05 16.38
C SER A 783 -48.75 -0.24 15.84
N ARG A 784 -48.98 -0.12 14.52
CA ARG A 784 -50.22 -0.55 13.86
C ARG A 784 -50.46 -2.05 13.99
N PHE A 785 -49.45 -2.90 13.74
CA PHE A 785 -49.58 -4.35 13.88
C PHE A 785 -49.85 -4.81 15.32
N LEU A 786 -49.28 -4.12 16.31
CA LEU A 786 -49.54 -4.39 17.73
C LEU A 786 -50.95 -3.95 18.14
N SER A 787 -51.43 -2.80 17.62
CA SER A 787 -52.80 -2.31 17.82
C SER A 787 -53.86 -3.25 17.23
N ILE A 788 -53.58 -3.88 16.09
CA ILE A 788 -54.50 -4.85 15.46
C ILE A 788 -54.55 -6.17 16.24
N LYS A 789 -53.42 -6.61 16.83
CA LYS A 789 -53.37 -7.83 17.67
C LYS A 789 -54.00 -7.66 19.05
N SER A 790 -54.07 -6.44 19.59
CA SER A 790 -54.78 -6.16 20.85
C SER A 790 -56.30 -6.01 20.70
N GLY A 791 -56.85 -6.12 19.48
CA GLY A 791 -58.28 -5.92 19.19
C GLY A 791 -59.19 -7.13 19.43
N ALA A 792 -58.70 -8.23 20.01
CA ALA A 792 -59.51 -9.42 20.28
C ALA A 792 -59.64 -9.70 21.79
N HIS A 793 -60.88 -9.56 22.30
CA HIS A 793 -61.43 -9.82 23.65
C HIS A 793 -61.26 -8.65 24.65
N SER A 794 -62.30 -8.13 25.33
CA SER A 794 -63.58 -8.71 25.75
C SER A 794 -64.65 -7.62 25.90
N ARG A 795 -65.87 -7.87 25.43
CA ARG A 795 -67.07 -7.24 25.99
C ARG A 795 -67.11 -7.59 27.48
N ARG A 796 -67.18 -6.60 28.37
CA ARG A 796 -67.54 -6.82 29.77
C ARG A 796 -68.77 -5.97 30.06
N VAL A 797 -69.81 -6.70 30.47
CA VAL A 797 -71.16 -6.26 30.80
C VAL A 797 -71.13 -5.22 31.92
N GLU A 798 -71.98 -4.21 31.77
CA GLU A 798 -72.30 -3.19 32.78
C GLU A 798 -72.94 -3.81 34.02
N THR A 799 -72.42 -3.48 35.19
CA THR A 799 -73.16 -3.55 36.46
C THR A 799 -72.78 -2.35 37.33
N THR A 800 -73.70 -1.38 37.38
CA THR A 800 -74.15 -0.54 38.52
C THR A 800 -73.19 -0.28 39.72
N THR A 801 -72.85 1.02 39.88
CA THR A 801 -72.67 1.94 41.06
C THR A 801 -72.98 1.44 42.50
N PRO A 802 -72.56 2.10 43.63
CA PRO A 802 -72.06 3.50 43.78
C PRO A 802 -70.92 3.76 44.85
N THR A 803 -70.65 5.07 45.03
CA THR A 803 -70.15 5.85 46.21
C THR A 803 -68.64 5.97 46.54
N THR A 804 -68.13 7.17 46.25
CA THR A 804 -67.39 8.14 47.12
C THR A 804 -66.81 7.68 48.46
N ASP A 805 -65.50 7.86 48.64
CA ASP A 805 -64.90 8.96 49.43
C ASP A 805 -63.50 9.31 48.87
#